data_AF-A0A6I4G7P8-F1
#
_entry.id   AF-A0A6I4G7P8-F1
#
_cell.length_a   1.000
_cell.length_b   1.000
_cell.length_c   1.000
_cell.angle_alpha   90.00
_cell.angle_beta   90.00
_cell.angle_gamma   90.00
#
_symmetry.space_group_name_H-M   'P 1'
#
loop_
_entity.id
_entity.type
_entity.pdbx_description
1 polymer ?
#
loop_
_entity_poly.entity_id
_entity_poly.type
_entity_poly.pdbx_seq_one_letter_code
_entity_poly.pdbx_strand_id
1 'polypeptide(L)'
;MAIAHFAASIVSRGGGRSVVLSAAYRHCAKMEYEREARTIDYTRKQGLLHEEFVLPADAPKWVRALIADRFVSGASEAFWNKVEAFEKRADAQLARDLTIALPLELTPEQNIALVRDFVEKHIQAKGMVADWVYHDNPGNPHIHLMTTLRPLTEEGFGSKKVAVNGEDGQPVRTKSGKILYELWAGSTDDFNSLRDGWFERLNHHLALGGIDLRIDGRSYEKQGIDLEPTIHLGVGAKAIERKAKEQGVRPELERIELNEQRRLENTRRILNNPAIVLDLITREKSVFDERDVAKVLHRYVDGPGVFQQLMLRIILNRQVLRLQRDTIEFATGEKVPARYSTRAMIRLEATMVRQALWLSNRDGQAVSDAALDATFRRHERLSEEQKAAIERIAGPARIAAVVGRAGAGKTTMMKAAREAWELAGYRVVGGALAGKAAEGLEKEAGIESRTLASWELRWNRGRDVLDDKTVFVMDEAGMVASKQMAGFVDAVVRAGAKIVLVGDPEQLQPIEAGAAFRAIVDRIGYAELETIYRQREDWMRKASLDLARGNVEKALTAYEANVRITGTRLKAEAVERLIGDWNHDYDQTKTTLILAHLRRDVRMLNIMAREKLVERGIVGEGHVFKTADGIRQFDVGDQIVFLKNETSLGVKNGMIAHVTEAAPSRIVAVIGEGDQRRQVIVEQRFYSNLDHGYATTIHKSQGATVDRVKVLASLSLDRHLTYVAMTRHREDLQLYYGTRSFAFNGGLSKVLSRRNAKETTLDYERGTLYRQALRFAESRGLNIVQVARTLVRDQLDWTLRQKTKLVELGQRLADFAERLGLHHPLKTQTMKEAAPMVAGIKTFSGSVADTVGDKLGADLALKQQWEEVSARFRYVFADPETAFRAMNFDTVLADKDSARQALQKLEAEPTSIGALKGKTGILASKVDREARRIAELNVRALKRDLEQYLRMRETASQRLQADEQALRQRVSIDIPALSPAACVVLERVRDAIDRNDLPAALGYALSNRETKLEIDGFNKAVTERFGERTLLTNAARQPSGTLFDKLSNGMQPAQKEQLKEAWPVMRTAQQIAAHERTTQTLKQAEELRLTQRQSPVMKQ
;
A
#
# COMPACT_ATOMS: atom_id res chain seq x y z
N MET A 1 -2.88 8.95 0.55
CA MET A 1 -1.84 8.04 0.02
C MET A 1 -0.54 8.80 -0.10
N ALA A 2 0.59 8.12 0.07
CA ALA A 2 1.92 8.66 -0.15
C ALA A 2 2.01 9.15 -1.61
N ILE A 3 2.31 10.44 -1.79
CA ILE A 3 2.41 11.07 -3.10
C ILE A 3 3.82 11.60 -3.33
N ALA A 4 4.24 11.60 -4.59
CA ALA A 4 5.51 12.16 -5.00
C ALA A 4 5.36 13.67 -5.30
N HIS A 5 5.43 14.53 -4.28
CA HIS A 5 5.48 15.99 -4.48
C HIS A 5 6.69 16.64 -3.82
N PHE A 6 7.52 17.28 -4.66
CA PHE A 6 8.70 18.02 -4.25
C PHE A 6 8.88 19.20 -5.23
N ALA A 7 8.63 20.42 -4.76
CA ALA A 7 8.71 21.63 -5.58
C ALA A 7 9.63 22.66 -4.96
N ALA A 8 10.38 23.39 -5.79
CA ALA A 8 11.19 24.53 -5.39
C ALA A 8 10.64 25.82 -5.99
N SER A 9 10.76 26.91 -5.25
CA SER A 9 10.57 28.28 -5.74
C SER A 9 11.61 29.21 -5.13
N ILE A 10 11.84 30.36 -5.77
CA ILE A 10 12.73 31.40 -5.23
C ILE A 10 11.87 32.54 -4.68
N VAL A 11 12.13 32.93 -3.43
CA VAL A 11 11.61 34.17 -2.86
C VAL A 11 12.48 35.30 -3.41
N SER A 12 11.91 36.16 -4.25
CA SER A 12 12.63 37.28 -4.86
C SER A 12 11.89 38.59 -4.62
N ARG A 13 12.68 39.63 -4.36
CA ARG A 13 12.18 41.00 -4.19
C ARG A 13 11.58 41.55 -5.49
N GLY A 14 12.19 41.21 -6.63
CA GLY A 14 11.67 41.60 -7.95
C GLY A 14 10.28 41.04 -8.27
N GLY A 15 9.90 39.92 -7.63
CA GLY A 15 8.53 39.37 -7.70
C GLY A 15 7.56 39.95 -6.67
N GLY A 16 7.91 41.05 -5.98
CA GLY A 16 7.09 41.67 -4.93
C GLY A 16 7.00 40.87 -3.64
N ARG A 17 7.88 39.87 -3.43
CA ARG A 17 7.85 38.98 -2.25
C ARG A 17 8.95 39.38 -1.26
N SER A 18 8.61 39.35 0.03
CA SER A 18 9.57 39.46 1.13
C SER A 18 9.84 38.10 1.76
N VAL A 19 11.08 37.87 2.18
CA VAL A 19 11.45 36.64 2.88
C VAL A 19 10.93 36.61 4.32
N VAL A 20 10.87 37.75 5.01
CA VAL A 20 10.28 37.88 6.36
C VAL A 20 8.76 37.65 6.31
N LEU A 21 8.07 38.24 5.32
CA LEU A 21 6.64 37.96 5.12
C LEU A 21 6.38 36.48 4.84
N SER A 22 7.23 35.88 4.02
CA SER A 22 7.15 34.45 3.69
C SER A 22 7.34 33.57 4.93
N ALA A 23 8.30 33.91 5.79
CA ALA A 23 8.53 33.22 7.05
C ALA A 23 7.33 33.38 8.00
N ALA A 24 6.86 34.61 8.24
CA ALA A 24 5.71 34.88 9.12
C ALA A 24 4.47 34.07 8.73
N TYR A 25 4.18 34.00 7.42
CA TYR A 25 3.05 33.22 6.89
C TYR A 25 3.17 31.71 7.16
N ARG A 26 4.38 31.16 7.11
CA ARG A 26 4.68 29.73 7.28
C ARG A 26 4.67 29.34 8.76
N HIS A 27 5.30 30.15 9.61
CA HIS A 27 5.31 29.94 11.06
C HIS A 27 3.97 30.26 11.74
N CYS A 28 2.97 30.75 11.00
CA CYS A 28 1.73 31.25 11.58
C CYS A 28 2.01 32.24 12.74
N ALA A 29 3.00 33.11 12.56
CA ALA A 29 3.56 33.94 13.61
C ALA A 29 3.38 35.42 13.32
N LYS A 30 3.56 36.24 14.36
CA LYS A 30 3.71 37.67 14.25
C LYS A 30 5.20 37.98 14.13
N MET A 31 5.61 38.69 13.08
CA MET A 31 7.01 39.08 12.86
C MET A 31 7.15 40.56 12.46
N GLU A 32 8.20 41.20 12.93
CA GLU A 32 8.57 42.57 12.52
C GLU A 32 9.42 42.55 11.25
N TYR A 33 8.99 43.31 10.23
CA TYR A 33 9.76 43.52 9.01
C TYR A 33 10.46 44.87 9.04
N GLU A 34 11.72 44.86 9.49
CA GLU A 34 12.50 46.06 9.83
C GLU A 34 12.65 47.02 8.65
N ARG A 35 12.88 46.49 7.44
CA ARG A 35 13.12 47.30 6.23
C ARG A 35 11.91 48.16 5.83
N GLU A 36 10.69 47.70 6.11
CA GLU A 36 9.45 48.44 5.82
C GLU A 36 8.81 49.03 7.09
N ALA A 37 9.48 48.90 8.25
CA ALA A 37 8.97 49.33 9.55
C ALA A 37 7.51 48.88 9.79
N ARG A 38 7.20 47.64 9.42
CA ARG A 38 5.84 47.09 9.53
C ARG A 38 5.82 45.76 10.29
N THR A 39 4.73 45.56 11.01
CA THR A 39 4.42 44.30 11.67
C THR A 39 3.56 43.41 10.78
N ILE A 40 3.93 42.14 10.65
CA ILE A 40 3.20 41.13 9.86
C ILE A 40 2.61 40.11 10.85
N ASP A 41 1.29 39.92 10.84
CA ASP A 41 0.62 39.04 11.81
C ASP A 41 -0.18 37.92 11.12
N TYR A 42 0.30 36.69 11.26
CA TYR A 42 -0.38 35.47 10.80
C TYR A 42 -0.78 34.51 11.93
N THR A 43 -0.84 34.99 13.18
CA THR A 43 -1.17 34.18 14.38
C THR A 43 -2.53 33.50 14.33
N ARG A 44 -3.45 34.02 13.51
CA ARG A 44 -4.80 33.44 13.31
C ARG A 44 -4.83 32.23 12.36
N LYS A 45 -3.73 31.93 11.66
CA LYS A 45 -3.67 30.83 10.70
C LYS A 45 -3.51 29.49 11.43
N GLN A 46 -4.35 28.53 11.08
CA GLN A 46 -4.37 27.20 11.70
C GLN A 46 -3.64 26.15 10.85
N GLY A 47 -3.39 24.98 11.45
CA GLY A 47 -2.83 23.81 10.76
C GLY A 47 -1.30 23.71 10.83
N LEU A 48 -0.61 24.56 11.60
CA LEU A 48 0.80 24.34 11.96
C LEU A 48 0.89 23.20 12.99
N LEU A 49 1.61 22.14 12.66
CA LEU A 49 1.86 21.01 13.55
C LEU A 49 3.26 21.04 14.17
N HIS A 50 4.25 21.58 13.44
CA HIS A 50 5.65 21.60 13.88
C HIS A 50 6.44 22.69 13.17
N GLU A 51 7.46 23.25 13.82
CA GLU A 51 8.38 24.26 13.25
C GLU A 51 9.81 24.07 13.77
N GLU A 52 10.80 24.31 12.90
CA GLU A 52 12.21 24.32 13.29
C GLU A 52 13.03 25.31 12.45
N PHE A 53 14.00 25.93 13.13
CA PHE A 53 15.02 26.77 12.51
C PHE A 53 16.39 26.16 12.82
N VAL A 54 17.09 25.67 11.79
CA VAL A 54 18.29 24.85 11.96
C VAL A 54 19.48 25.45 11.22
N LEU A 55 20.57 25.66 11.97
CA LEU A 55 21.85 26.13 11.44
C LEU A 55 22.76 24.95 11.09
N PRO A 56 23.65 25.09 10.08
CA PRO A 56 24.69 24.10 9.84
C PRO A 56 25.70 24.05 11.01
N ALA A 57 26.35 22.91 11.21
CA ALA A 57 27.21 22.66 12.39
C ALA A 57 28.41 23.62 12.49
N ASP A 58 28.88 24.14 11.36
CA ASP A 58 29.97 25.11 11.19
C ASP A 58 29.47 26.56 11.12
N ALA A 59 28.20 26.83 11.49
CA ALA A 59 27.65 28.18 11.44
C ALA A 59 28.50 29.19 12.26
N PRO A 60 28.80 30.38 11.72
CA PRO A 60 29.59 31.41 12.40
C PRO A 60 28.98 31.88 13.73
N LYS A 61 29.84 32.41 14.63
CA LYS A 61 29.42 32.87 15.96
C LYS A 61 28.31 33.91 15.91
N TRP A 62 28.36 34.83 14.94
CA TRP A 62 27.37 35.90 14.82
C TRP A 62 25.95 35.37 14.55
N VAL A 63 25.81 34.29 13.76
CA VAL A 63 24.50 33.70 13.45
C VAL A 63 23.96 32.94 14.65
N ARG A 64 24.84 32.21 15.37
CA ARG A 64 24.45 31.50 16.60
C ARG A 64 23.97 32.48 17.66
N ALA A 65 24.69 33.58 17.86
CA ALA A 65 24.31 34.64 18.78
C ALA A 65 23.02 35.35 18.34
N LEU A 66 22.80 35.51 17.03
CA LEU A 66 21.59 36.15 16.48
C LEU A 66 20.30 35.40 16.90
N ILE A 67 20.37 34.08 16.95
CA ILE A 67 19.20 33.23 17.24
C ILE A 67 19.16 32.67 18.68
N ALA A 68 20.22 32.87 19.46
CA ALA A 68 20.30 32.39 20.83
C ALA A 68 19.14 32.95 21.67
N ASP A 69 18.58 32.10 22.53
CA ASP A 69 17.48 32.43 23.47
C ASP A 69 16.19 32.95 22.81
N ARG A 70 16.01 32.73 21.50
CA ARG A 70 14.78 33.04 20.77
C ARG A 70 13.94 31.77 20.56
N PHE A 71 12.61 31.95 20.56
CA PHE A 71 11.71 30.95 19.99
C PHE A 71 12.00 30.76 18.49
N VAL A 72 11.58 29.63 17.91
CA VAL A 72 11.86 29.27 16.51
C VAL A 72 11.46 30.37 15.53
N SER A 73 10.23 30.88 15.65
CA SER A 73 9.75 31.98 14.82
C SER A 73 10.54 33.29 15.04
N GLY A 74 10.97 33.58 16.27
CA GLY A 74 11.83 34.73 16.56
C GLY A 74 13.25 34.61 15.99
N ALA A 75 13.79 33.38 15.94
CA ALA A 75 15.05 33.08 15.27
C ALA A 75 14.93 33.27 13.74
N SER A 76 13.86 32.74 13.16
CA SER A 76 13.51 32.92 11.74
C SER A 76 13.38 34.41 11.38
N GLU A 77 12.63 35.19 12.17
CA GLU A 77 12.48 36.64 12.00
C GLU A 77 13.84 37.35 11.96
N ALA A 78 14.66 37.16 12.99
CA ALA A 78 15.94 37.84 13.13
C ALA A 78 16.89 37.50 11.96
N PHE A 79 16.94 36.23 11.57
CA PHE A 79 17.79 35.78 10.48
C PHE A 79 17.35 36.32 9.13
N TRP A 80 16.05 36.23 8.80
CA TRP A 80 15.54 36.69 7.51
C TRP A 80 15.55 38.21 7.36
N ASN A 81 15.39 38.98 8.44
CA ASN A 81 15.65 40.42 8.42
C ASN A 81 17.11 40.72 8.08
N LYS A 82 18.07 39.94 8.60
CA LYS A 82 19.50 40.08 8.24
C LYS A 82 19.74 39.82 6.74
N VAL A 83 19.04 38.85 6.14
CA VAL A 83 19.10 38.58 4.70
C VAL A 83 18.51 39.74 3.88
N GLU A 84 17.36 40.28 4.30
CA GLU A 84 16.71 41.43 3.64
C GLU A 84 17.59 42.68 3.65
N ALA A 85 18.27 42.93 4.77
CA ALA A 85 19.20 44.04 4.94
C ALA A 85 20.49 43.87 4.11
N PHE A 86 20.99 42.64 4.01
CA PHE A 86 22.21 42.34 3.26
C PHE A 86 22.03 42.50 1.74
N GLU A 87 20.91 42.02 1.19
CA GLU A 87 20.65 42.09 -0.24
C GLU A 87 20.18 43.49 -0.66
N LYS A 88 21.01 44.22 -1.43
CA LYS A 88 20.75 45.62 -1.81
C LYS A 88 19.90 45.80 -3.07
N ARG A 89 19.99 44.86 -4.02
CA ARG A 89 19.34 44.98 -5.34
C ARG A 89 17.82 44.86 -5.27
N ALA A 90 17.10 45.61 -6.11
CA ALA A 90 15.64 45.55 -6.19
C ALA A 90 15.12 44.18 -6.68
N ASP A 91 15.88 43.48 -7.50
CA ASP A 91 15.58 42.15 -8.05
C ASP A 91 16.26 41.00 -7.28
N ALA A 92 16.72 41.24 -6.05
CA ALA A 92 17.45 40.25 -5.27
C ALA A 92 16.63 38.97 -5.02
N GLN A 93 17.26 37.83 -5.26
CA GLN A 93 16.79 36.53 -4.79
C GLN A 93 17.26 36.30 -3.35
N LEU A 94 16.32 36.05 -2.44
CA LEU A 94 16.53 36.09 -0.99
C LEU A 94 16.65 34.70 -0.38
N ALA A 95 15.77 33.78 -0.76
CA ALA A 95 15.76 32.40 -0.26
C ALA A 95 15.23 31.44 -1.32
N ARG A 96 15.58 30.16 -1.19
CA ARG A 96 14.90 29.06 -1.89
C ARG A 96 13.89 28.43 -0.95
N ASP A 97 12.65 28.32 -1.39
CA ASP A 97 11.54 27.70 -0.66
C ASP A 97 11.15 26.37 -1.32
N LEU A 98 11.21 25.29 -0.54
CA LEU A 98 10.82 23.96 -0.94
C LEU A 98 9.45 23.63 -0.34
N THR A 99 8.50 23.21 -1.17
CA THR A 99 7.21 22.68 -0.72
C THR A 99 7.17 21.19 -1.02
N ILE A 100 6.99 20.37 0.01
CA ILE A 100 7.16 18.92 -0.07
C ILE A 100 5.97 18.24 0.61
N ALA A 101 5.32 17.29 -0.07
CA ALA A 101 4.22 16.54 0.54
C ALA A 101 4.74 15.41 1.42
N LEU A 102 4.00 15.13 2.49
CA LEU A 102 4.27 14.05 3.43
C LEU A 102 3.26 12.89 3.21
N PRO A 103 3.65 11.63 3.46
CA PRO A 103 2.75 10.49 3.38
C PRO A 103 1.72 10.50 4.51
N LEU A 104 0.50 10.01 4.21
CA LEU A 104 -0.57 9.80 5.19
C LEU A 104 -0.40 8.48 5.95
N GLU A 105 0.44 7.60 5.42
CA GLU A 105 0.75 6.29 5.99
C GLU A 105 1.71 6.40 7.19
N LEU A 106 2.41 7.53 7.32
CA LEU A 106 3.25 7.85 8.48
C LEU A 106 2.48 8.75 9.47
N THR A 107 2.70 8.54 10.77
CA THR A 107 2.18 9.46 11.81
C THR A 107 2.87 10.82 11.73
N PRO A 108 2.29 11.89 12.32
CA PRO A 108 2.92 13.21 12.34
C PRO A 108 4.36 13.18 12.87
N GLU A 109 4.63 12.41 13.92
CA GLU A 109 5.96 12.26 14.53
C GLU A 109 6.94 11.57 13.58
N GLN A 110 6.47 10.57 12.83
CA GLN A 110 7.27 9.89 11.82
C GLN A 110 7.58 10.81 10.63
N ASN A 111 6.62 11.65 10.25
CA ASN A 111 6.83 12.67 9.22
C ASN A 111 7.84 13.73 9.68
N ILE A 112 7.78 14.20 10.93
CA ILE A 112 8.79 15.11 11.51
C ILE A 112 10.18 14.46 11.46
N ALA A 113 10.30 13.18 11.83
CA ALA A 113 11.56 12.46 11.77
C ALA A 113 12.10 12.33 10.34
N LEU A 114 11.24 12.07 9.35
CA LEU A 114 11.60 12.06 7.93
C LEU A 114 12.17 13.40 7.48
N VAL A 115 11.53 14.50 7.88
CA VAL A 115 11.96 15.85 7.47
C VAL A 115 13.28 16.23 8.12
N ARG A 116 13.45 15.97 9.42
CA ARG A 116 14.73 16.19 10.11
C ARG A 116 15.87 15.42 9.44
N ASP A 117 15.65 14.16 9.14
CA ASP A 117 16.62 13.29 8.46
C ASP A 117 17.01 13.83 7.08
N PHE A 118 16.03 14.31 6.31
CA PHE A 118 16.27 14.97 5.03
C PHE A 118 17.07 16.29 5.18
N VAL A 119 16.68 17.13 6.13
CA VAL A 119 17.32 18.43 6.40
C VAL A 119 18.78 18.24 6.82
N GLU A 120 19.05 17.31 7.73
CA GLU A 120 20.41 17.02 8.19
C GLU A 120 21.31 16.55 7.04
N LYS A 121 20.84 15.57 6.24
CA LYS A 121 21.65 14.90 5.22
C LYS A 121 21.84 15.70 3.95
N HIS A 122 20.86 16.51 3.56
CA HIS A 122 20.86 17.14 2.24
C HIS A 122 20.90 18.68 2.27
N ILE A 123 20.57 19.30 3.41
CA ILE A 123 20.56 20.77 3.56
C ILE A 123 21.74 21.22 4.40
N GLN A 124 21.81 20.81 5.67
CA GLN A 124 22.90 21.20 6.56
C GLN A 124 24.26 20.69 6.10
N ALA A 125 24.30 19.48 5.52
CA ALA A 125 25.53 18.92 4.93
C ALA A 125 26.13 19.78 3.80
N LYS A 126 25.34 20.69 3.20
CA LYS A 126 25.81 21.66 2.20
C LYS A 126 26.09 23.05 2.80
N GLY A 127 26.11 23.19 4.13
CA GLY A 127 26.32 24.47 4.82
C GLY A 127 25.13 25.43 4.72
N MET A 128 23.94 24.94 4.38
CA MET A 128 22.74 25.76 4.24
C MET A 128 21.97 25.85 5.56
N VAL A 129 21.41 27.02 5.84
CA VAL A 129 20.40 27.19 6.90
C VAL A 129 19.08 26.57 6.42
N ALA A 130 18.38 25.89 7.32
CA ALA A 130 17.10 25.24 7.05
C ALA A 130 16.03 25.78 8.00
N ASP A 131 15.08 26.53 7.47
CA ASP A 131 13.93 27.04 8.20
C ASP A 131 12.66 26.34 7.70
N TRP A 132 12.07 25.45 8.49
CA TRP A 132 10.99 24.60 8.01
C TRP A 132 9.81 24.47 8.96
N VAL A 133 8.64 24.33 8.37
CA VAL A 133 7.35 24.16 9.07
C VAL A 133 6.61 22.97 8.48
N TYR A 134 5.91 22.23 9.33
CA TYR A 134 4.98 21.17 8.95
C TYR A 134 3.56 21.67 9.16
N HIS A 135 2.80 21.72 8.06
CA HIS A 135 1.38 21.92 8.09
C HIS A 135 0.59 20.64 7.79
N ASP A 136 -0.54 20.48 8.47
CA ASP A 136 -1.58 19.52 8.07
C ASP A 136 -2.95 20.20 8.15
N ASN A 137 -3.50 20.47 6.97
CA ASN A 137 -4.94 20.70 6.84
C ASN A 137 -5.57 19.35 6.49
N PRO A 138 -6.74 18.98 7.03
CA PRO A 138 -7.26 17.61 6.98
C PRO A 138 -6.96 16.84 5.69
N GLY A 139 -6.03 15.89 5.77
CA GLY A 139 -5.63 15.02 4.65
C GLY A 139 -4.59 15.61 3.68
N ASN A 140 -3.93 16.72 4.02
CA ASN A 140 -2.90 17.38 3.21
C ASN A 140 -1.65 17.73 4.04
N PRO A 141 -0.94 16.72 4.58
CA PRO A 141 0.29 16.94 5.32
C PRO A 141 1.42 17.36 4.34
N HIS A 142 2.06 18.49 4.60
CA HIS A 142 3.16 19.01 3.79
C HIS A 142 4.08 19.90 4.62
N ILE A 143 5.31 20.06 4.15
CA ILE A 143 6.27 21.02 4.70
C ILE A 143 6.52 22.18 3.75
N HIS A 144 6.84 23.32 4.34
CA HIS A 144 7.62 24.36 3.68
C HIS A 144 9.03 24.39 4.30
N LEU A 145 10.06 24.45 3.48
CA LEU A 145 11.47 24.47 3.89
C LEU A 145 12.20 25.59 3.13
N MET A 146 12.52 26.66 3.82
CA MET A 146 13.27 27.80 3.32
C MET A 146 14.77 27.61 3.58
N THR A 147 15.58 27.88 2.56
CA THR A 147 17.04 27.68 2.58
C THR A 147 17.79 28.89 2.03
N THR A 148 19.00 29.12 2.54
CA THR A 148 19.86 30.23 2.10
C THR A 148 20.35 30.05 0.67
N LEU A 149 20.59 31.17 -0.03
CA LEU A 149 21.18 31.19 -1.37
C LEU A 149 22.68 31.56 -1.37
N ARG A 150 23.24 31.85 -0.20
CA ARG A 150 24.63 32.25 0.02
C ARG A 150 25.22 31.48 1.19
N PRO A 151 26.52 31.16 1.15
CA PRO A 151 27.21 30.58 2.31
C PRO A 151 27.26 31.59 3.46
N LEU A 152 27.30 31.07 4.67
CA LEU A 152 27.63 31.84 5.86
C LEU A 152 29.16 31.95 5.98
N THR A 153 29.65 33.13 6.33
CA THR A 153 31.07 33.43 6.56
C THR A 153 31.22 34.16 7.90
N GLU A 154 32.42 34.21 8.46
CA GLU A 154 32.66 34.89 9.75
C GLU A 154 32.26 36.37 9.73
N GLU A 155 32.32 37.03 8.58
CA GLU A 155 31.98 38.45 8.41
C GLU A 155 30.54 38.70 7.91
N GLY A 156 29.77 37.66 7.57
CA GLY A 156 28.41 37.80 7.04
C GLY A 156 28.06 36.77 5.96
N PHE A 157 27.32 37.17 4.93
CA PHE A 157 26.94 36.28 3.82
C PHE A 157 27.97 36.35 2.66
N GLY A 158 28.41 35.20 2.16
CA GLY A 158 29.41 35.10 1.09
C GLY A 158 28.85 35.28 -0.33
N SER A 159 29.70 34.99 -1.33
CA SER A 159 29.34 35.07 -2.75
C SER A 159 28.34 33.98 -3.18
N LYS A 160 27.39 34.32 -4.06
CA LYS A 160 26.49 33.33 -4.70
C LYS A 160 27.23 32.43 -5.68
N LYS A 161 28.33 32.92 -6.28
CA LYS A 161 29.20 32.16 -7.17
C LYS A 161 30.49 31.83 -6.43
N VAL A 162 30.77 30.55 -6.28
CA VAL A 162 31.96 30.02 -5.60
C VAL A 162 32.84 29.30 -6.60
N ALA A 163 34.15 29.33 -6.38
CA ALA A 163 35.09 28.60 -7.24
C ALA A 163 34.94 27.10 -6.98
N VAL A 164 34.94 26.31 -8.05
CA VAL A 164 34.99 24.85 -7.96
C VAL A 164 36.41 24.47 -7.60
N ASN A 165 36.62 23.78 -6.49
CA ASN A 165 37.95 23.35 -6.04
C ASN A 165 38.18 21.86 -6.40
N GLY A 166 39.40 21.52 -6.80
CA GLY A 166 39.84 20.15 -7.06
C GLY A 166 40.10 19.38 -5.77
N GLU A 167 40.46 18.10 -5.90
CA GLU A 167 40.81 17.24 -4.75
C GLU A 167 42.02 17.76 -3.95
N ASP A 168 42.85 18.59 -4.58
CA ASP A 168 43.98 19.31 -4.00
C ASP A 168 43.60 20.63 -3.31
N GLY A 169 42.31 20.98 -3.28
CA GLY A 169 41.79 22.22 -2.71
C GLY A 169 42.03 23.46 -3.57
N GLN A 170 42.61 23.34 -4.77
CA GLN A 170 42.88 24.47 -5.66
C GLN A 170 41.72 24.72 -6.63
N PRO A 171 41.46 25.97 -7.06
CA PRO A 171 40.38 26.25 -8.01
C PRO A 171 40.61 25.56 -9.36
N VAL A 172 39.66 24.71 -9.75
CA VAL A 172 39.62 24.03 -11.04
C VAL A 172 39.56 25.08 -12.15
N ARG A 173 40.44 24.94 -13.14
CA ARG A 173 40.50 25.82 -14.30
C ARG A 173 39.98 25.12 -15.55
N THR A 174 39.26 25.86 -16.36
CA THR A 174 38.81 25.46 -17.71
C THR A 174 39.99 25.28 -18.66
N LYS A 175 39.76 24.64 -19.83
CA LYS A 175 40.78 24.47 -20.89
C LYS A 175 41.40 25.79 -21.38
N SER A 176 40.75 26.93 -21.13
CA SER A 176 41.22 28.28 -21.46
C SER A 176 41.92 28.99 -20.29
N GLY A 177 42.19 28.30 -19.18
CA GLY A 177 42.91 28.83 -18.02
C GLY A 177 42.08 29.66 -17.03
N LYS A 178 40.78 29.87 -17.29
CA LYS A 178 39.85 30.59 -16.38
C LYS A 178 39.36 29.67 -15.26
N ILE A 179 39.26 30.20 -14.04
CA ILE A 179 38.68 29.49 -12.88
C ILE A 179 37.20 29.16 -13.17
N LEU A 180 36.82 27.91 -12.89
CA LEU A 180 35.45 27.44 -12.99
C LEU A 180 34.68 27.87 -11.74
N TYR A 181 33.54 28.52 -11.95
CA TYR A 181 32.64 28.95 -10.87
C TYR A 181 31.30 28.25 -11.00
N GLU A 182 30.69 27.94 -9.86
CA GLU A 182 29.34 27.39 -9.77
C GLU A 182 28.46 28.19 -8.80
N LEU A 183 27.15 28.00 -8.88
CA LEU A 183 26.22 28.57 -7.91
C LEU A 183 26.28 27.77 -6.61
N TRP A 184 26.60 28.42 -5.50
CA TRP A 184 26.71 27.76 -4.20
C TRP A 184 25.39 27.09 -3.76
N ALA A 185 24.26 27.71 -4.09
CA ALA A 185 22.93 27.15 -3.80
C ALA A 185 22.57 25.91 -4.64
N GLY A 186 23.42 25.55 -5.61
CA GLY A 186 23.26 24.44 -6.53
C GLY A 186 22.63 24.83 -7.87
N SER A 187 22.84 23.97 -8.85
CA SER A 187 22.27 23.96 -10.19
C SER A 187 20.93 23.21 -10.27
N THR A 188 20.37 23.07 -11.48
CA THR A 188 19.22 22.18 -11.73
C THR A 188 19.54 20.71 -11.45
N ASP A 189 20.78 20.28 -11.71
CA ASP A 189 21.21 18.90 -11.44
C ASP A 189 21.36 18.64 -9.94
N ASP A 190 21.78 19.65 -9.18
CA ASP A 190 21.77 19.61 -7.71
C ASP A 190 20.34 19.52 -7.16
N PHE A 191 19.39 20.21 -7.79
CA PHE A 191 17.97 20.09 -7.42
C PHE A 191 17.45 18.67 -7.68
N ASN A 192 17.78 18.06 -8.82
CA ASN A 192 17.41 16.67 -9.09
C ASN A 192 18.02 15.71 -8.05
N SER A 193 19.29 15.90 -7.71
CA SER A 193 19.97 15.12 -6.67
C SER A 193 19.33 15.31 -5.29
N LEU A 194 18.92 16.53 -4.95
CA LEU A 194 18.22 16.85 -3.72
C LEU A 194 16.83 16.18 -3.67
N ARG A 195 16.09 16.21 -4.79
CA ARG A 195 14.79 15.56 -4.92
C ARG A 195 14.90 14.03 -4.84
N ASP A 196 15.88 13.46 -5.51
CA ASP A 196 16.12 12.01 -5.47
C ASP A 196 16.53 11.59 -4.04
N GLY A 197 17.31 12.43 -3.34
CA GLY A 197 17.56 12.32 -1.91
C GLY A 197 16.28 12.30 -1.08
N TRP A 198 15.33 13.21 -1.32
CA TRP A 198 14.03 13.19 -0.64
C TRP A 198 13.29 11.86 -0.86
N PHE A 199 13.17 11.37 -2.09
CA PHE A 199 12.45 10.12 -2.35
C PHE A 199 13.15 8.91 -1.75
N GLU A 200 14.47 8.93 -1.69
CA GLU A 200 15.27 7.91 -1.04
C GLU A 200 15.04 7.92 0.49
N ARG A 201 14.97 9.09 1.14
CA ARG A 201 14.58 9.22 2.55
C ARG A 201 13.12 8.87 2.80
N LEU A 202 12.19 9.29 1.95
CA LEU A 202 10.77 8.95 2.08
C LEU A 202 10.55 7.43 2.03
N ASN A 203 11.15 6.74 1.06
CA ASN A 203 11.10 5.28 0.97
C ASN A 203 11.77 4.61 2.17
N HIS A 204 12.87 5.20 2.67
CA HIS A 204 13.51 4.73 3.88
C HIS A 204 12.54 4.78 5.07
N HIS A 205 11.85 5.90 5.30
CA HIS A 205 10.93 6.09 6.43
C HIS A 205 9.61 5.31 6.29
N LEU A 206 9.08 5.13 5.07
CA LEU A 206 7.97 4.19 4.82
C LEU A 206 8.35 2.77 5.22
N ALA A 207 9.54 2.34 4.82
CA ALA A 207 10.06 1.05 5.24
C ALA A 207 10.35 0.99 6.76
N LEU A 208 10.76 2.10 7.41
CA LEU A 208 10.86 2.17 8.87
C LEU A 208 9.50 1.95 9.55
N GLY A 209 8.43 2.48 8.97
CA GLY A 209 7.06 2.25 9.40
C GLY A 209 6.52 0.84 9.11
N GLY A 210 7.29 0.00 8.41
CA GLY A 210 6.87 -1.33 7.91
C GLY A 210 5.71 -1.27 6.94
N ILE A 211 5.68 -0.20 6.14
CA ILE A 211 4.73 0.00 5.06
C ILE A 211 5.43 -0.49 3.78
N ASP A 212 4.89 -1.55 3.17
CA ASP A 212 5.41 -2.12 1.92
C ASP A 212 4.95 -1.32 0.69
N LEU A 213 5.05 0.00 0.78
CA LEU A 213 4.82 0.93 -0.32
C LEU A 213 6.15 1.57 -0.68
N ARG A 214 6.42 1.65 -1.99
CA ARG A 214 7.60 2.34 -2.51
C ARG A 214 7.19 3.40 -3.52
N ILE A 215 7.70 4.60 -3.33
CA ILE A 215 7.55 5.71 -4.25
C ILE A 215 8.71 5.71 -5.25
N ASP A 216 8.37 5.68 -6.54
CA ASP A 216 9.32 5.90 -7.63
C ASP A 216 9.38 7.39 -7.97
N GLY A 217 10.52 8.02 -7.67
CA GLY A 217 10.78 9.44 -7.94
C GLY A 217 11.04 9.78 -9.41
N ARG A 218 11.16 8.78 -10.30
CA ARG A 218 11.32 8.99 -11.74
C ARG A 218 10.05 9.58 -12.34
N SER A 219 10.18 10.44 -13.35
CA SER A 219 9.05 10.90 -14.15
C SER A 219 8.28 9.72 -14.76
N TYR A 220 6.97 9.88 -14.97
CA TYR A 220 6.15 8.89 -15.69
C TYR A 220 6.73 8.49 -17.04
N GLU A 221 7.32 9.42 -17.81
CA GLU A 221 8.06 9.11 -19.05
C GLU A 221 9.19 8.09 -18.85
N LYS A 222 10.14 8.33 -17.94
CA LYS A 222 11.21 7.38 -17.56
C LYS A 222 10.68 6.05 -17.01
N GLN A 223 9.45 6.03 -16.50
CA GLN A 223 8.79 4.79 -16.07
C GLN A 223 8.05 4.10 -17.22
N GLY A 224 7.88 4.73 -18.39
CA GLY A 224 7.09 4.22 -19.51
C GLY A 224 5.58 4.39 -19.29
N ILE A 225 5.15 5.39 -18.52
CA ILE A 225 3.75 5.71 -18.23
C ILE A 225 3.38 6.96 -19.02
N ASP A 226 2.39 6.84 -19.92
CA ASP A 226 1.91 7.97 -20.72
C ASP A 226 0.89 8.83 -19.96
N LEU A 227 1.35 9.42 -18.85
CA LEU A 227 0.61 10.43 -18.10
C LEU A 227 1.54 11.60 -17.79
N GLU A 228 0.95 12.78 -17.69
CA GLU A 228 1.63 13.95 -17.17
C GLU A 228 1.55 13.96 -15.64
N PRO A 229 2.65 14.20 -14.91
CA PRO A 229 2.56 14.41 -13.47
C PRO A 229 1.65 15.61 -13.16
N THR A 230 0.65 15.40 -12.30
CA THR A 230 -0.25 16.47 -11.85
C THR A 230 0.53 17.52 -11.06
N ILE A 231 0.05 18.77 -11.10
CA ILE A 231 0.64 19.88 -10.36
C ILE A 231 0.00 19.91 -8.98
N HIS A 232 0.82 20.00 -7.94
CA HIS A 232 0.29 20.26 -6.62
C HIS A 232 -0.32 21.66 -6.54
N LEU A 233 -1.61 21.70 -6.24
CA LEU A 233 -2.37 22.91 -5.95
C LEU A 233 -2.25 23.21 -4.45
N GLY A 234 -1.37 24.16 -4.12
CA GLY A 234 -1.19 24.61 -2.75
C GLY A 234 -2.45 25.26 -2.17
N VAL A 235 -2.46 25.43 -0.84
CA VAL A 235 -3.60 25.97 -0.07
C VAL A 235 -4.05 27.35 -0.51
N GLY A 236 -3.14 28.23 -0.96
CA GLY A 236 -3.47 29.57 -1.45
C GLY A 236 -4.27 29.54 -2.77
N ALA A 237 -3.92 28.63 -3.68
CA ALA A 237 -4.67 28.41 -4.91
C ALA A 237 -6.08 27.90 -4.60
N LYS A 238 -6.21 26.88 -3.74
CA LYS A 238 -7.52 26.37 -3.28
C LYS A 238 -8.35 27.38 -2.49
N ALA A 239 -7.72 28.30 -1.76
CA ALA A 239 -8.41 29.36 -1.03
C ALA A 239 -8.92 30.47 -1.98
N ILE A 240 -8.16 30.81 -3.01
CA ILE A 240 -8.59 31.73 -4.08
C ILE A 240 -9.72 31.09 -4.89
N GLU A 241 -9.61 29.80 -5.22
CA GLU A 241 -10.70 29.02 -5.81
C GLU A 241 -11.95 29.05 -4.93
N ARG A 242 -11.81 28.82 -3.62
CA ARG A 242 -12.92 28.87 -2.66
C ARG A 242 -13.55 30.26 -2.57
N LYS A 243 -12.75 31.32 -2.45
CA LYS A 243 -13.23 32.72 -2.46
C LYS A 243 -13.93 33.09 -3.77
N ALA A 244 -13.36 32.71 -4.90
CA ALA A 244 -13.94 32.96 -6.21
C ALA A 244 -15.29 32.22 -6.34
N LYS A 245 -15.37 30.98 -5.86
CA LYS A 245 -16.60 30.18 -5.81
C LYS A 245 -17.66 30.76 -4.86
N GLU A 246 -17.26 31.28 -3.70
CA GLU A 246 -18.11 32.02 -2.75
C GLU A 246 -18.62 33.34 -3.35
N GLN A 247 -17.82 34.00 -4.19
CA GLN A 247 -18.17 35.26 -4.86
C GLN A 247 -18.85 35.05 -6.24
N GLY A 248 -19.00 33.80 -6.70
CA GLY A 248 -19.57 33.48 -8.01
C GLY A 248 -18.69 33.89 -9.21
N VAL A 249 -17.39 34.12 -9.01
CA VAL A 249 -16.42 34.55 -10.02
C VAL A 249 -15.47 33.38 -10.35
N ARG A 250 -14.90 33.34 -11.56
CA ARG A 250 -13.88 32.34 -11.92
C ARG A 250 -12.53 32.72 -11.28
N PRO A 251 -11.83 31.79 -10.61
CA PRO A 251 -10.51 32.08 -10.05
C PRO A 251 -9.47 32.24 -11.17
N GLU A 252 -8.92 33.44 -11.33
CA GLU A 252 -7.83 33.72 -12.28
C GLU A 252 -6.48 33.29 -11.68
N LEU A 253 -6.18 31.99 -11.74
CA LEU A 253 -4.86 31.47 -11.37
C LEU A 253 -4.39 30.44 -12.41
N GLU A 254 -3.41 30.86 -13.21
CA GLU A 254 -2.75 30.05 -14.24
C GLU A 254 -2.32 28.66 -13.74
N ARG A 255 -1.94 28.52 -12.46
CA ARG A 255 -1.52 27.23 -11.89
C ARG A 255 -2.68 26.28 -11.58
N ILE A 256 -3.86 26.80 -11.24
CA ILE A 256 -5.09 25.99 -11.10
C ILE A 256 -5.51 25.52 -12.47
N GLU A 257 -5.57 26.45 -13.41
CA GLU A 257 -5.89 26.16 -14.81
C GLU A 257 -4.92 25.15 -15.40
N LEU A 258 -3.61 25.27 -15.18
CA LEU A 258 -2.61 24.32 -15.67
C LEU A 258 -2.72 22.95 -15.00
N ASN A 259 -3.04 22.86 -13.71
CA ASN A 259 -3.28 21.56 -13.07
C ASN A 259 -4.57 20.92 -13.56
N GLU A 260 -5.64 21.70 -13.68
CA GLU A 260 -6.88 21.24 -14.29
C GLU A 260 -6.62 20.82 -15.72
N GLN A 261 -5.83 21.56 -16.51
CA GLN A 261 -5.40 21.16 -17.84
C GLN A 261 -4.61 19.85 -17.83
N ARG A 262 -3.65 19.63 -16.93
CA ARG A 262 -2.93 18.34 -16.82
C ARG A 262 -3.83 17.20 -16.37
N ARG A 263 -4.75 17.45 -15.45
CA ARG A 263 -5.73 16.45 -15.00
C ARG A 263 -6.73 16.13 -16.09
N LEU A 264 -7.18 17.14 -16.84
CA LEU A 264 -8.02 17.00 -18.02
C LEU A 264 -7.26 16.28 -19.13
N GLU A 265 -5.97 16.58 -19.31
CA GLU A 265 -5.10 15.92 -20.29
C GLU A 265 -4.84 14.47 -19.91
N ASN A 266 -4.53 14.17 -18.65
CA ASN A 266 -4.47 12.80 -18.14
C ASN A 266 -5.80 12.09 -18.26
N THR A 267 -6.90 12.76 -17.92
CA THR A 267 -8.25 12.21 -18.09
C THR A 267 -8.52 11.95 -19.57
N ARG A 268 -8.08 12.82 -20.49
CA ARG A 268 -8.14 12.62 -21.94
C ARG A 268 -7.26 11.46 -22.37
N ARG A 269 -6.03 11.32 -21.89
CA ARG A 269 -5.13 10.19 -22.16
C ARG A 269 -5.70 8.89 -21.66
N ILE A 270 -6.29 8.87 -20.46
CA ILE A 270 -6.98 7.70 -19.90
C ILE A 270 -8.28 7.41 -20.68
N LEU A 271 -9.02 8.44 -21.10
CA LEU A 271 -10.19 8.28 -21.96
C LEU A 271 -9.81 7.78 -23.35
N ASN A 272 -8.66 8.18 -23.90
CA ASN A 272 -8.17 7.74 -25.20
C ASN A 272 -7.58 6.33 -25.10
N ASN A 273 -6.82 6.07 -24.04
CA ASN A 273 -6.15 4.82 -23.76
C ASN A 273 -6.35 4.39 -22.28
N PRO A 274 -7.47 3.71 -21.97
CA PRO A 274 -7.72 3.23 -20.62
C PRO A 274 -6.69 2.19 -20.12
N ALA A 275 -5.86 1.62 -21.01
CA ALA A 275 -4.87 0.60 -20.65
C ALA A 275 -3.74 1.13 -19.75
N ILE A 276 -3.50 2.45 -19.74
CA ILE A 276 -2.51 3.09 -18.85
C ILE A 276 -2.77 2.75 -17.37
N VAL A 277 -4.05 2.66 -16.97
CA VAL A 277 -4.43 2.28 -15.61
C VAL A 277 -4.08 0.83 -15.32
N LEU A 278 -4.16 -0.06 -16.31
CA LEU A 278 -3.79 -1.46 -16.19
C LEU A 278 -2.28 -1.63 -16.00
N ASP A 279 -1.47 -0.83 -16.68
CA ASP A 279 -0.01 -0.85 -16.54
C ASP A 279 0.45 -0.44 -15.13
N LEU A 280 -0.28 0.48 -14.49
CA LEU A 280 -0.03 0.87 -13.09
C LEU A 280 -0.34 -0.27 -12.11
N ILE A 281 -1.44 -0.99 -12.33
CA ILE A 281 -1.87 -2.07 -11.43
C ILE A 281 -1.01 -3.32 -11.61
N THR A 282 -0.71 -3.70 -12.85
CA THR A 282 -0.08 -4.99 -13.17
C THR A 282 1.42 -5.08 -12.86
N ARG A 283 2.03 -3.98 -12.41
CA ARG A 283 3.39 -3.98 -11.84
C ARG A 283 3.45 -4.65 -10.47
N GLU A 284 2.42 -4.46 -9.66
CA GLU A 284 2.40 -4.96 -8.27
C GLU A 284 1.54 -6.22 -8.13
N LYS A 285 0.61 -6.45 -9.06
CA LYS A 285 -0.40 -7.52 -8.99
C LYS A 285 -0.59 -8.25 -10.32
N SER A 286 -0.52 -9.58 -10.31
CA SER A 286 -0.92 -10.38 -11.49
C SER A 286 -2.44 -10.44 -11.64
N VAL A 287 -3.16 -10.38 -10.52
CA VAL A 287 -4.62 -10.43 -10.45
C VAL A 287 -5.12 -9.26 -9.61
N PHE A 288 -6.12 -8.56 -10.10
CA PHE A 288 -6.65 -7.35 -9.47
C PHE A 288 -8.19 -7.36 -9.45
N ASP A 289 -8.76 -6.47 -8.64
CA ASP A 289 -10.21 -6.25 -8.56
C ASP A 289 -10.58 -4.79 -8.90
N GLU A 290 -11.88 -4.49 -8.85
CA GLU A 290 -12.40 -3.15 -9.17
C GLU A 290 -11.93 -2.08 -8.17
N ARG A 291 -11.63 -2.46 -6.92
CA ARG A 291 -11.13 -1.53 -5.90
C ARG A 291 -9.72 -1.06 -6.26
N ASP A 292 -8.90 -1.95 -6.82
CA ASP A 292 -7.57 -1.59 -7.33
C ASP A 292 -7.64 -0.58 -8.48
N VAL A 293 -8.58 -0.75 -9.42
CA VAL A 293 -8.82 0.21 -10.51
C VAL A 293 -9.32 1.55 -9.97
N ALA A 294 -10.30 1.52 -9.07
CA ALA A 294 -10.87 2.73 -8.46
C ALA A 294 -9.80 3.57 -7.75
N LYS A 295 -8.90 2.92 -6.99
CA LYS A 295 -7.78 3.60 -6.32
C LYS A 295 -6.89 4.38 -7.29
N VAL A 296 -6.65 3.86 -8.49
CA VAL A 296 -5.85 4.56 -9.51
C VAL A 296 -6.65 5.69 -10.15
N LEU A 297 -7.91 5.46 -10.51
CA LEU A 297 -8.75 6.48 -11.18
C LEU A 297 -9.04 7.68 -10.28
N HIS A 298 -9.27 7.48 -9.00
CA HIS A 298 -9.50 8.56 -8.03
C HIS A 298 -8.35 9.57 -7.96
N ARG A 299 -7.15 9.20 -8.44
CA ARG A 299 -6.00 10.12 -8.52
C ARG A 299 -6.16 11.17 -9.61
N TYR A 300 -6.90 10.88 -10.68
CA TYR A 300 -6.96 11.72 -11.88
C TYR A 300 -8.36 12.27 -12.16
N VAL A 301 -9.41 11.51 -11.83
CA VAL A 301 -10.78 11.76 -12.26
C VAL A 301 -11.65 12.18 -11.07
N ASP A 302 -12.21 13.39 -11.11
CA ASP A 302 -13.15 13.89 -10.07
C ASP A 302 -14.62 13.69 -10.46
N GLY A 303 -14.93 13.71 -11.76
CA GLY A 303 -16.30 13.67 -12.25
C GLY A 303 -16.89 12.27 -12.11
N PRO A 304 -17.98 12.07 -11.34
CA PRO A 304 -18.55 10.73 -11.08
C PRO A 304 -19.02 10.02 -12.35
N GLY A 305 -19.59 10.77 -13.32
CA GLY A 305 -20.01 10.20 -14.61
C GLY A 305 -18.81 9.70 -15.44
N VAL A 306 -17.75 10.51 -15.54
CA VAL A 306 -16.50 10.14 -16.24
C VAL A 306 -15.80 8.99 -15.51
N PHE A 307 -15.82 9.00 -14.18
CA PHE A 307 -15.27 7.94 -13.34
C PHE A 307 -15.97 6.61 -13.59
N GLN A 308 -17.30 6.58 -13.53
CA GLN A 308 -18.08 5.37 -13.82
C GLN A 308 -17.89 4.91 -15.27
N GLN A 309 -17.89 5.84 -16.23
CA GLN A 309 -17.61 5.53 -17.62
C GLN A 309 -16.23 4.91 -17.80
N LEU A 310 -15.19 5.46 -17.14
CA LEU A 310 -13.83 4.93 -17.20
C LEU A 310 -13.69 3.59 -16.49
N MET A 311 -14.30 3.42 -15.32
CA MET A 311 -14.39 2.13 -14.63
C MET A 311 -14.96 1.08 -15.59
N LEU A 312 -16.10 1.36 -16.22
CA LEU A 312 -16.71 0.45 -17.20
C LEU A 312 -15.80 0.23 -18.41
N ARG A 313 -15.21 1.27 -18.99
CA ARG A 313 -14.31 1.14 -20.16
C ARG A 313 -13.03 0.37 -19.84
N ILE A 314 -12.52 0.44 -18.61
CA ILE A 314 -11.34 -0.30 -18.17
C ILE A 314 -11.69 -1.76 -17.93
N ILE A 315 -12.75 -2.03 -17.17
CA ILE A 315 -13.19 -3.41 -16.90
C ILE A 315 -13.64 -4.12 -18.17
N LEU A 316 -14.29 -3.41 -19.10
CA LEU A 316 -14.69 -3.91 -20.42
C LEU A 316 -13.58 -3.77 -21.49
N ASN A 317 -12.38 -3.32 -21.12
CA ASN A 317 -11.28 -3.19 -22.07
C ASN A 317 -10.92 -4.57 -22.63
N ARG A 318 -10.67 -4.66 -23.93
CA ARG A 318 -10.27 -5.91 -24.61
C ARG A 318 -9.00 -6.55 -24.05
N GLN A 319 -8.16 -5.78 -23.36
CA GLN A 319 -6.97 -6.27 -22.69
C GLN A 319 -7.27 -6.89 -21.32
N VAL A 320 -8.41 -6.55 -20.69
CA VAL A 320 -8.85 -7.09 -19.41
C VAL A 320 -9.66 -8.35 -19.65
N LEU A 321 -9.32 -9.39 -18.90
CA LEU A 321 -10.01 -10.67 -18.94
C LEU A 321 -10.40 -11.03 -17.52
N ARG A 322 -11.68 -11.34 -17.35
CA ARG A 322 -12.22 -11.80 -16.07
C ARG A 322 -11.81 -13.25 -15.85
N LEU A 323 -11.14 -13.51 -14.74
CA LEU A 323 -10.72 -14.84 -14.31
C LEU A 323 -11.79 -15.53 -13.46
N GLN A 324 -12.49 -14.76 -12.63
CA GLN A 324 -13.52 -15.23 -11.71
C GLN A 324 -14.64 -14.19 -11.57
N ARG A 325 -15.88 -14.63 -11.36
CA ARG A 325 -17.00 -13.76 -10.95
C ARG A 325 -16.99 -13.53 -9.44
N ASP A 326 -17.83 -12.61 -8.97
CA ASP A 326 -18.13 -12.46 -7.55
C ASP A 326 -18.52 -13.83 -6.97
N THR A 327 -17.88 -14.21 -5.86
CA THR A 327 -18.09 -15.50 -5.21
C THR A 327 -18.06 -15.35 -3.69
N ILE A 328 -18.09 -16.48 -2.98
CA ILE A 328 -18.00 -16.55 -1.52
C ILE A 328 -16.77 -17.36 -1.14
N GLU A 329 -15.98 -16.85 -0.21
CA GLU A 329 -14.86 -17.59 0.36
C GLU A 329 -15.38 -18.73 1.23
N PHE A 330 -14.95 -19.98 0.93
CA PHE A 330 -15.44 -21.17 1.62
C PHE A 330 -15.24 -21.11 3.13
N ALA A 331 -14.07 -20.64 3.58
CA ALA A 331 -13.69 -20.65 4.99
C ALA A 331 -14.46 -19.63 5.84
N THR A 332 -14.82 -18.47 5.28
CA THR A 332 -15.34 -17.32 6.04
C THR A 332 -16.78 -16.97 5.68
N GLY A 333 -17.28 -17.39 4.51
CA GLY A 333 -18.58 -16.96 3.99
C GLY A 333 -18.58 -15.53 3.46
N GLU A 334 -17.43 -14.87 3.37
CA GLU A 334 -17.32 -13.48 2.94
C GLU A 334 -17.35 -13.36 1.41
N LYS A 335 -17.88 -12.23 0.91
CA LYS A 335 -17.91 -11.93 -0.52
C LYS A 335 -16.48 -11.72 -1.04
N VAL A 336 -16.11 -12.48 -2.05
CA VAL A 336 -14.88 -12.27 -2.82
C VAL A 336 -15.26 -11.54 -4.12
N PRO A 337 -14.70 -10.35 -4.39
CA PRO A 337 -15.01 -9.62 -5.62
C PRO A 337 -14.47 -10.35 -6.85
N ALA A 338 -15.05 -10.07 -8.01
CA ALA A 338 -14.57 -10.56 -9.28
C ALA A 338 -13.07 -10.28 -9.47
N ARG A 339 -12.39 -11.26 -10.05
CA ARG A 339 -10.95 -11.24 -10.27
C ARG A 339 -10.65 -11.05 -11.74
N TYR A 340 -9.79 -10.09 -12.02
CA TYR A 340 -9.41 -9.68 -13.36
C TYR A 340 -7.89 -9.77 -13.54
N SER A 341 -7.46 -9.98 -14.78
CA SER A 341 -6.06 -9.83 -15.16
C SER A 341 -5.97 -9.30 -16.59
N THR A 342 -4.76 -8.98 -17.04
CA THR A 342 -4.53 -8.55 -18.42
C THR A 342 -4.15 -9.73 -19.30
N ARG A 343 -4.45 -9.63 -20.60
CA ARG A 343 -4.01 -10.59 -21.61
C ARG A 343 -2.50 -10.80 -21.58
N ALA A 344 -1.73 -9.72 -21.38
CA ALA A 344 -0.28 -9.79 -21.31
C ALA A 344 0.19 -10.64 -20.11
N MET A 345 -0.40 -10.42 -18.93
CA MET A 345 -0.06 -11.17 -17.73
C MET A 345 -0.46 -12.65 -17.85
N ILE A 346 -1.68 -12.94 -18.33
CA ILE A 346 -2.13 -14.33 -18.57
C ILE A 346 -1.19 -15.04 -19.55
N ARG A 347 -0.82 -14.39 -20.67
CA ARG A 347 0.14 -14.98 -21.63
C ARG A 347 1.49 -15.22 -20.97
N LEU A 348 2.00 -14.26 -20.19
CA LEU A 348 3.30 -14.34 -19.55
C LEU A 348 3.37 -15.55 -18.61
N GLU A 349 2.42 -15.66 -17.68
CA GLU A 349 2.40 -16.74 -16.70
C GLU A 349 2.09 -18.10 -17.35
N ALA A 350 1.14 -18.15 -18.29
CA ALA A 350 0.84 -19.38 -19.02
C ALA A 350 2.01 -19.85 -19.90
N THR A 351 2.74 -18.92 -20.55
CA THR A 351 3.91 -19.27 -21.36
C THR A 351 5.06 -19.75 -20.49
N MET A 352 5.33 -19.08 -19.37
CA MET A 352 6.32 -19.50 -18.38
C MET A 352 6.06 -20.93 -17.92
N VAL A 353 4.83 -21.25 -17.52
CA VAL A 353 4.47 -22.62 -17.10
C VAL A 353 4.53 -23.61 -18.25
N ARG A 354 4.10 -23.24 -19.46
CA ARG A 354 4.21 -24.11 -20.64
C ARG A 354 5.66 -24.43 -20.97
N GLN A 355 6.55 -23.44 -20.90
CA GLN A 355 7.98 -23.61 -21.08
C GLN A 355 8.57 -24.49 -19.98
N ALA A 356 8.17 -24.30 -18.72
CA ALA A 356 8.56 -25.16 -17.61
C ALA A 356 8.10 -26.62 -17.83
N LEU A 357 6.84 -26.85 -18.21
CA LEU A 357 6.32 -28.19 -18.53
C LEU A 357 7.02 -28.80 -19.76
N TRP A 358 7.37 -27.99 -20.75
CA TRP A 358 8.14 -28.44 -21.89
C TRP A 358 9.56 -28.86 -21.46
N LEU A 359 10.24 -28.07 -20.62
CA LEU A 359 11.56 -28.40 -20.08
C LEU A 359 11.51 -29.65 -19.18
N SER A 360 10.41 -29.89 -18.46
CA SER A 360 10.29 -31.03 -17.55
C SER A 360 10.16 -32.36 -18.30
N ASN A 361 9.66 -32.32 -19.54
CA ASN A 361 9.49 -33.47 -20.43
C ASN A 361 10.62 -33.59 -21.47
N ARG A 362 11.65 -32.75 -21.39
CA ARG A 362 12.78 -32.76 -22.32
C ARG A 362 13.95 -33.47 -21.69
N ASP A 363 14.35 -34.57 -22.31
CA ASP A 363 15.56 -35.27 -21.93
C ASP A 363 16.79 -34.50 -22.40
N GLY A 364 17.69 -34.24 -21.46
CA GLY A 364 18.99 -33.66 -21.70
C GLY A 364 19.67 -33.30 -20.38
N GLN A 365 20.98 -33.53 -20.31
CA GLN A 365 21.81 -33.19 -19.16
C GLN A 365 21.62 -34.07 -17.91
N ALA A 366 21.34 -35.36 -18.09
CA ALA A 366 21.36 -36.32 -16.98
C ALA A 366 22.81 -36.58 -16.51
N VAL A 367 22.96 -36.79 -15.20
CA VAL A 367 24.18 -37.35 -14.60
C VAL A 367 24.08 -38.87 -14.63
N SER A 368 25.17 -39.57 -14.97
CA SER A 368 25.19 -41.04 -14.96
C SER A 368 25.11 -41.60 -13.55
N ASP A 369 24.48 -42.76 -13.37
CA ASP A 369 24.38 -43.45 -12.07
C ASP A 369 25.75 -43.64 -11.40
N ALA A 370 26.79 -43.98 -12.18
CA ALA A 370 28.16 -44.12 -11.66
C ALA A 370 28.72 -42.82 -11.03
N ALA A 371 28.37 -41.65 -11.57
CA ALA A 371 28.78 -40.36 -11.03
C ALA A 371 27.95 -39.96 -9.80
N LEU A 372 26.66 -40.32 -9.78
CA LEU A 372 25.81 -40.16 -8.59
C LEU A 372 26.29 -41.05 -7.44
N ASP A 373 26.56 -42.33 -7.69
CA ASP A 373 27.09 -43.27 -6.70
C ASP A 373 28.45 -42.81 -6.15
N ALA A 374 29.34 -42.35 -7.03
CA ALA A 374 30.62 -41.78 -6.61
C ALA A 374 30.43 -40.54 -5.72
N THR A 375 29.43 -39.70 -6.01
CA THR A 375 29.09 -38.54 -5.19
C THR A 375 28.50 -38.96 -3.85
N PHE A 376 27.56 -39.90 -3.81
CA PHE A 376 26.95 -40.37 -2.56
C PHE A 376 27.95 -41.05 -1.63
N ARG A 377 28.94 -41.77 -2.17
CA ARG A 377 30.05 -42.31 -1.37
C ARG A 377 30.94 -41.22 -0.74
N ARG A 378 31.06 -40.05 -1.38
CA ARG A 378 31.80 -38.90 -0.81
C ARG A 378 30.98 -38.12 0.22
N HIS A 379 29.65 -38.27 0.20
CA HIS A 379 28.71 -37.57 1.06
C HIS A 379 27.84 -38.54 1.86
N GLU A 380 28.46 -39.44 2.63
CA GLU A 380 27.76 -40.50 3.39
C GLU A 380 26.72 -39.99 4.41
N ARG A 381 26.81 -38.72 4.81
CA ARG A 381 25.92 -38.06 5.78
C ARG A 381 24.62 -37.52 5.17
N LEU A 382 24.42 -37.62 3.85
CA LEU A 382 23.17 -37.20 3.21
C LEU A 382 22.02 -38.12 3.65
N SER A 383 20.87 -37.51 3.98
CA SER A 383 19.66 -38.26 4.26
C SER A 383 19.05 -38.85 2.99
N GLU A 384 18.17 -39.83 3.13
CA GLU A 384 17.47 -40.44 1.99
C GLU A 384 16.61 -39.43 1.22
N GLU A 385 15.96 -38.46 1.89
CA GLU A 385 15.24 -37.37 1.22
C GLU A 385 16.18 -36.46 0.41
N GLN A 386 17.40 -36.21 0.90
CA GLN A 386 18.39 -35.41 0.20
C GLN A 386 18.97 -36.16 -1.01
N LYS A 387 19.23 -37.46 -0.89
CA LYS A 387 19.66 -38.31 -2.02
C LYS A 387 18.59 -38.37 -3.11
N ALA A 388 17.34 -38.63 -2.74
CA ALA A 388 16.21 -38.61 -3.67
C ALA A 388 16.02 -37.25 -4.35
N ALA A 389 16.25 -36.14 -3.61
CA ALA A 389 16.25 -34.81 -4.19
C ALA A 389 17.38 -34.61 -5.21
N ILE A 390 18.60 -35.08 -4.91
CA ILE A 390 19.76 -35.04 -5.83
C ILE A 390 19.48 -35.87 -7.08
N GLU A 391 18.97 -37.09 -6.95
CA GLU A 391 18.60 -37.94 -8.09
C GLU A 391 17.57 -37.24 -9.00
N ARG A 392 16.54 -36.62 -8.41
CA ARG A 392 15.53 -35.88 -9.17
C ARG A 392 16.14 -34.70 -9.94
N ILE A 393 16.95 -33.87 -9.29
CA ILE A 393 17.54 -32.69 -9.95
C ILE A 393 18.69 -33.06 -10.88
N ALA A 394 19.38 -34.18 -10.68
CA ALA A 394 20.42 -34.70 -11.56
C ALA A 394 19.88 -35.52 -12.73
N GLY A 395 18.58 -35.85 -12.70
CA GLY A 395 17.89 -36.56 -13.77
C GLY A 395 17.81 -35.78 -15.11
N PRO A 396 17.21 -36.40 -16.14
CA PRO A 396 17.24 -35.91 -17.52
C PRO A 396 16.40 -34.65 -17.78
N ALA A 397 15.49 -34.27 -16.89
CA ALA A 397 14.64 -33.10 -17.10
C ALA A 397 15.44 -31.79 -17.07
N ARG A 398 15.24 -30.90 -18.04
CA ARG A 398 15.94 -29.59 -18.10
C ARG A 398 15.39 -28.53 -17.13
N ILE A 399 14.30 -28.83 -16.44
CA ILE A 399 13.89 -28.08 -15.25
C ILE A 399 13.59 -29.05 -14.12
N ALA A 400 14.06 -28.71 -12.93
CA ALA A 400 13.73 -29.43 -11.72
C ALA A 400 13.50 -28.44 -10.58
N ALA A 401 12.73 -28.86 -9.58
CA ALA A 401 12.47 -28.03 -8.41
C ALA A 401 12.67 -28.81 -7.11
N VAL A 402 13.18 -28.10 -6.11
CA VAL A 402 13.31 -28.56 -4.74
C VAL A 402 12.58 -27.57 -3.83
N VAL A 403 11.60 -28.09 -3.10
CA VAL A 403 10.92 -27.37 -2.02
C VAL A 403 11.51 -27.86 -0.71
N GLY A 404 12.25 -27.02 -0.02
CA GLY A 404 12.85 -27.40 1.26
C GLY A 404 12.42 -26.46 2.38
N ARG A 405 11.91 -27.04 3.47
CA ARG A 405 11.49 -26.30 4.67
C ARG A 405 12.67 -25.53 5.26
N ALA A 406 12.37 -24.48 6.03
CA ALA A 406 13.41 -23.67 6.65
C ALA A 406 14.33 -24.53 7.54
N GLY A 407 15.61 -24.66 7.16
CA GLY A 407 16.58 -25.49 7.88
C GLY A 407 16.68 -26.95 7.43
N ALA A 408 16.15 -27.33 6.26
CA ALA A 408 16.19 -28.71 5.74
C ALA A 408 17.52 -29.12 5.04
N GLY A 409 18.58 -28.33 5.17
CA GLY A 409 19.89 -28.67 4.58
C GLY A 409 19.99 -28.50 3.05
N LYS A 410 19.24 -27.57 2.46
CA LYS A 410 19.22 -27.28 1.01
C LYS A 410 20.63 -27.05 0.44
N THR A 411 21.47 -26.28 1.14
CA THR A 411 22.83 -25.95 0.69
C THR A 411 23.79 -27.14 0.75
N THR A 412 23.70 -27.98 1.78
CA THR A 412 24.43 -29.26 1.85
C THR A 412 24.08 -30.16 0.65
N MET A 413 22.79 -30.24 0.32
CA MET A 413 22.31 -31.02 -0.81
C MET A 413 22.78 -30.41 -2.15
N MET A 414 22.75 -29.09 -2.30
CA MET A 414 23.29 -28.39 -3.49
C MET A 414 24.79 -28.60 -3.67
N LYS A 415 25.57 -28.71 -2.59
CA LYS A 415 27.01 -29.01 -2.69
C LYS A 415 27.26 -30.35 -3.37
N ALA A 416 26.56 -31.39 -2.94
CA ALA A 416 26.67 -32.72 -3.54
C ALA A 416 26.13 -32.72 -4.98
N ALA A 417 25.01 -32.05 -5.25
CA ALA A 417 24.47 -31.93 -6.59
C ALA A 417 25.44 -31.23 -7.57
N ARG A 418 26.10 -30.15 -7.12
CA ARG A 418 27.16 -29.47 -7.89
C ARG A 418 28.29 -30.42 -8.26
N GLU A 419 28.81 -31.18 -7.30
CA GLU A 419 29.88 -32.15 -7.56
C GLU A 419 29.44 -33.21 -8.58
N ALA A 420 28.21 -33.71 -8.48
CA ALA A 420 27.67 -34.65 -9.45
C ALA A 420 27.57 -34.06 -10.87
N TRP A 421 27.12 -32.81 -11.01
CA TRP A 421 27.05 -32.12 -12.30
C TRP A 421 28.44 -31.82 -12.90
N GLU A 422 29.39 -31.38 -12.08
CA GLU A 422 30.76 -31.11 -12.53
C GLU A 422 31.49 -32.39 -12.95
N LEU A 423 31.30 -33.52 -12.24
CA LEU A 423 31.79 -34.84 -12.66
C LEU A 423 31.22 -35.28 -14.01
N ALA A 424 29.99 -34.86 -14.33
CA ALA A 424 29.36 -35.09 -15.62
C ALA A 424 29.74 -34.05 -16.70
N GLY A 425 30.64 -33.10 -16.38
CA GLY A 425 31.16 -32.10 -17.32
C GLY A 425 30.26 -30.89 -17.54
N TYR A 426 29.32 -30.61 -16.63
CA TYR A 426 28.50 -29.41 -16.69
C TYR A 426 29.13 -28.23 -15.96
N ARG A 427 28.90 -27.02 -16.49
CA ARG A 427 29.18 -25.77 -15.79
C ARG A 427 28.00 -25.44 -14.88
N VAL A 428 28.25 -25.29 -13.58
CA VAL A 428 27.21 -24.95 -12.59
C VAL A 428 27.34 -23.49 -12.17
N VAL A 429 26.28 -22.70 -12.36
CA VAL A 429 26.21 -21.29 -11.94
C VAL A 429 24.94 -21.03 -11.16
N GLY A 430 24.95 -20.02 -10.30
CA GLY A 430 23.88 -19.73 -9.35
C GLY A 430 23.30 -18.32 -9.45
N GLY A 431 22.05 -18.17 -9.06
CA GLY A 431 21.34 -16.90 -9.04
C GLY A 431 20.37 -16.80 -7.87
N ALA A 432 20.28 -15.64 -7.23
CA ALA A 432 19.24 -15.35 -6.23
C ALA A 432 18.78 -13.89 -6.29
N LEU A 433 17.59 -13.59 -5.77
CA LEU A 433 17.09 -12.21 -5.72
C LEU A 433 17.95 -11.34 -4.79
N ALA A 434 18.29 -11.87 -3.61
CA ALA A 434 19.06 -11.19 -2.59
C ALA A 434 20.55 -11.54 -2.68
N GLY A 435 21.43 -10.54 -2.53
CA GLY A 435 22.88 -10.75 -2.56
C GLY A 435 23.42 -11.69 -1.47
N LYS A 436 22.74 -11.76 -0.31
CA LYS A 436 23.07 -12.69 0.78
C LYS A 436 22.75 -14.15 0.41
N ALA A 437 21.64 -14.41 -0.27
CA ALA A 437 21.29 -15.76 -0.72
C ALA A 437 22.26 -16.24 -1.80
N ALA A 438 22.62 -15.39 -2.76
CA ALA A 438 23.65 -15.70 -3.74
C ALA A 438 25.00 -16.02 -3.07
N GLU A 439 25.39 -15.30 -2.02
CA GLU A 439 26.60 -15.61 -1.26
C GLU A 439 26.52 -16.92 -0.50
N GLY A 440 25.37 -17.21 0.13
CA GLY A 440 25.15 -18.48 0.83
C GLY A 440 25.31 -19.65 -0.13
N LEU A 441 24.73 -19.55 -1.34
CA LEU A 441 24.89 -20.56 -2.38
C LEU A 441 26.36 -20.71 -2.82
N GLU A 442 27.08 -19.61 -2.98
CA GLU A 442 28.51 -19.62 -3.34
C GLU A 442 29.40 -20.23 -2.26
N LYS A 443 29.21 -19.82 -1.00
CA LYS A 443 30.06 -20.24 0.13
C LYS A 443 29.74 -21.64 0.63
N GLU A 444 28.46 -21.97 0.76
CA GLU A 444 28.02 -23.24 1.37
C GLU A 444 27.98 -24.38 0.34
N ALA A 445 27.55 -24.09 -0.90
CA ALA A 445 27.46 -25.10 -1.96
C ALA A 445 28.61 -25.06 -2.97
N GLY A 446 29.44 -24.01 -2.99
CA GLY A 446 30.56 -23.87 -3.92
C GLY A 446 30.14 -23.46 -5.34
N ILE A 447 28.94 -22.91 -5.53
CA ILE A 447 28.40 -22.56 -6.85
C ILE A 447 28.64 -21.08 -7.16
N GLU A 448 29.34 -20.75 -8.25
CA GLU A 448 29.56 -19.35 -8.66
C GLU A 448 28.21 -18.62 -8.81
N SER A 449 27.92 -17.65 -7.94
CA SER A 449 26.56 -17.11 -7.80
C SER A 449 26.50 -15.58 -7.85
N ARG A 450 25.40 -15.04 -8.41
CA ARG A 450 25.15 -13.60 -8.51
C ARG A 450 23.70 -13.23 -8.25
N THR A 451 23.41 -11.94 -8.13
CA THR A 451 22.01 -11.48 -8.12
C THR A 451 21.37 -11.65 -9.50
N LEU A 452 20.07 -11.93 -9.55
CA LEU A 452 19.34 -12.06 -10.83
C LEU A 452 19.45 -10.80 -11.71
N ALA A 453 19.38 -9.61 -11.10
CA ALA A 453 19.56 -8.35 -11.81
C ALA A 453 20.97 -8.20 -12.44
N SER A 454 22.00 -8.76 -11.78
CA SER A 454 23.37 -8.78 -12.33
C SER A 454 23.48 -9.71 -13.54
N TRP A 455 22.82 -10.87 -13.50
CA TRP A 455 22.72 -11.78 -14.65
C TRP A 455 22.03 -11.11 -15.85
N GLU A 456 20.86 -10.52 -15.65
CA GLU A 456 20.11 -9.82 -16.71
C GLU A 456 20.94 -8.70 -17.36
N LEU A 457 21.66 -7.90 -16.55
CA LEU A 457 22.54 -6.85 -17.06
C LEU A 457 23.69 -7.42 -17.92
N ARG A 458 24.28 -8.54 -17.52
CA ARG A 458 25.40 -9.17 -18.24
C ARG A 458 24.95 -9.83 -19.53
N TRP A 459 23.81 -10.53 -19.53
CA TRP A 459 23.20 -11.08 -20.73
C TRP A 459 22.85 -10.00 -21.75
N ASN A 460 22.32 -8.85 -21.29
CA ASN A 460 22.06 -7.69 -22.16
C ASN A 460 23.34 -7.10 -22.79
N ARG A 461 24.51 -7.35 -22.19
CA ARG A 461 25.83 -6.96 -22.71
C ARG A 461 26.56 -8.10 -23.43
N GLY A 462 25.90 -9.25 -23.65
CA GLY A 462 26.49 -10.43 -24.30
C GLY A 462 27.56 -11.13 -23.48
N ARG A 463 27.56 -10.99 -22.14
CA ARG A 463 28.52 -11.65 -21.23
C ARG A 463 27.86 -12.78 -20.45
N ASP A 464 28.65 -13.80 -20.12
CA ASP A 464 28.24 -15.00 -19.35
C ASP A 464 26.92 -15.61 -19.84
N VAL A 465 26.81 -15.78 -21.16
CA VAL A 465 25.64 -16.38 -21.81
C VAL A 465 25.54 -17.86 -21.41
N LEU A 466 24.31 -18.34 -21.21
CA LEU A 466 24.04 -19.75 -20.93
C LEU A 466 24.20 -20.59 -22.22
N ASP A 467 24.55 -21.87 -22.04
CA ASP A 467 24.66 -22.86 -23.12
C ASP A 467 24.05 -24.23 -22.71
N ASP A 468 24.09 -25.19 -23.61
CA ASP A 468 23.58 -26.55 -23.41
C ASP A 468 24.47 -27.44 -22.51
N LYS A 469 25.53 -26.87 -21.93
CA LYS A 469 26.37 -27.48 -20.89
C LYS A 469 26.28 -26.75 -19.56
N THR A 470 25.35 -25.80 -19.43
CA THR A 470 25.16 -25.02 -18.21
C THR A 470 23.97 -25.51 -17.38
N VAL A 471 24.19 -25.69 -16.08
CA VAL A 471 23.16 -25.86 -15.05
C VAL A 471 23.05 -24.57 -14.25
N PHE A 472 21.89 -23.92 -14.33
CA PHE A 472 21.59 -22.70 -13.58
C PHE A 472 20.80 -23.03 -12.31
N VAL A 473 21.36 -22.77 -11.14
CA VAL A 473 20.68 -22.97 -9.85
C VAL A 473 20.08 -21.64 -9.38
N MET A 474 18.76 -21.57 -9.27
CA MET A 474 18.06 -20.40 -8.72
C MET A 474 17.67 -20.67 -7.28
N ASP A 475 18.36 -20.03 -6.32
CA ASP A 475 18.07 -20.15 -4.89
C ASP A 475 17.12 -19.05 -4.39
N GLU A 476 16.38 -19.36 -3.33
CA GLU A 476 15.28 -18.55 -2.79
C GLU A 476 14.27 -18.11 -3.88
N ALA A 477 13.96 -19.04 -4.79
CA ALA A 477 13.09 -18.81 -5.94
C ALA A 477 11.67 -18.34 -5.55
N GLY A 478 11.24 -18.61 -4.31
CA GLY A 478 9.95 -18.16 -3.76
C GLY A 478 9.74 -16.64 -3.80
N MET A 479 10.81 -15.85 -3.78
CA MET A 479 10.74 -14.38 -3.82
C MET A 479 10.76 -13.79 -5.24
N VAL A 480 10.92 -14.61 -6.28
CA VAL A 480 11.09 -14.15 -7.66
C VAL A 480 9.72 -13.89 -8.30
N ALA A 481 9.53 -12.68 -8.82
CA ALA A 481 8.29 -12.27 -9.48
C ALA A 481 8.06 -12.96 -10.83
N SER A 482 6.80 -13.08 -11.27
CA SER A 482 6.42 -13.77 -12.51
C SER A 482 7.19 -13.28 -13.73
N LYS A 483 7.37 -11.96 -13.86
CA LYS A 483 8.07 -11.36 -15.00
C LYS A 483 9.54 -11.77 -15.07
N GLN A 484 10.25 -11.71 -13.93
CA GLN A 484 11.67 -12.06 -13.88
C GLN A 484 11.85 -13.57 -14.06
N MET A 485 11.04 -14.40 -13.41
CA MET A 485 11.07 -15.86 -13.59
C MET A 485 10.85 -16.26 -15.06
N ALA A 486 9.86 -15.67 -15.73
CA ALA A 486 9.60 -15.92 -17.15
C ALA A 486 10.82 -15.58 -18.03
N GLY A 487 11.55 -14.50 -17.71
CA GLY A 487 12.78 -14.13 -18.41
C GLY A 487 13.90 -15.17 -18.27
N PHE A 488 14.09 -15.72 -17.07
CA PHE A 488 15.09 -16.76 -16.81
C PHE A 488 14.71 -18.11 -17.45
N VAL A 489 13.45 -18.51 -17.35
CA VAL A 489 12.94 -19.72 -18.03
C VAL A 489 13.11 -19.59 -19.55
N ASP A 490 12.78 -18.44 -20.14
CA ASP A 490 12.98 -18.20 -21.57
C ASP A 490 14.46 -18.22 -21.98
N ALA A 491 15.36 -17.64 -21.17
CA ALA A 491 16.79 -17.68 -21.41
C ALA A 491 17.32 -19.13 -21.43
N VAL A 492 16.87 -19.97 -20.49
CA VAL A 492 17.22 -21.39 -20.41
C VAL A 492 16.69 -22.17 -21.62
N VAL A 493 15.43 -21.92 -22.03
CA VAL A 493 14.85 -22.52 -23.24
C VAL A 493 15.68 -22.20 -24.48
N ARG A 494 16.11 -20.94 -24.65
CA ARG A 494 16.90 -20.52 -25.82
C ARG A 494 18.31 -21.08 -25.83
N ALA A 495 18.95 -21.15 -24.65
CA ALA A 495 20.31 -21.66 -24.50
C ALA A 495 20.37 -23.20 -24.59
N GLY A 496 19.26 -23.89 -24.35
CA GLY A 496 19.26 -25.33 -24.17
C GLY A 496 19.83 -25.79 -22.83
N ALA A 497 20.04 -24.85 -21.90
CA ALA A 497 20.55 -25.09 -20.54
C ALA A 497 19.54 -25.87 -19.67
N LYS A 498 19.97 -26.22 -18.45
CA LYS A 498 19.09 -26.71 -17.38
C LYS A 498 18.94 -25.66 -16.29
N ILE A 499 17.77 -25.62 -15.65
CA ILE A 499 17.50 -24.77 -14.50
C ILE A 499 16.97 -25.57 -13.32
N VAL A 500 17.54 -25.35 -12.14
CA VAL A 500 17.11 -25.96 -10.88
C VAL A 500 16.58 -24.87 -9.97
N LEU A 501 15.29 -24.94 -9.64
CA LEU A 501 14.63 -23.97 -8.77
C LEU A 501 14.63 -24.49 -7.33
N VAL A 502 15.24 -23.74 -6.42
CA VAL A 502 15.34 -24.10 -5.00
C VAL A 502 14.67 -23.01 -4.17
N GLY A 503 13.77 -23.40 -3.27
CA GLY A 503 13.03 -22.42 -2.48
C GLY A 503 12.02 -23.03 -1.53
N ASP A 504 11.20 -22.15 -0.95
CA ASP A 504 10.06 -22.50 -0.11
C ASP A 504 8.92 -21.53 -0.42
N PRO A 505 7.81 -21.97 -1.06
CA PRO A 505 6.72 -21.09 -1.47
C PRO A 505 5.96 -20.49 -0.27
N GLU A 506 6.16 -21.05 0.93
CA GLU A 506 5.52 -20.62 2.16
C GLU A 506 6.30 -19.52 2.89
N GLN A 507 7.54 -19.21 2.47
CA GLN A 507 8.30 -18.06 2.97
C GLN A 507 7.83 -16.73 2.33
N LEU A 508 8.65 -15.68 2.41
CA LEU A 508 8.28 -14.34 1.96
C LEU A 508 7.91 -14.32 0.48
N GLN A 509 6.86 -13.57 0.17
CA GLN A 509 6.31 -13.43 -1.17
C GLN A 509 7.13 -12.44 -2.01
N PRO A 510 7.04 -12.50 -3.35
CA PRO A 510 7.63 -11.49 -4.22
C PRO A 510 7.03 -10.10 -3.96
N ILE A 511 7.85 -9.06 -4.07
CA ILE A 511 7.40 -7.67 -3.95
C ILE A 511 6.54 -7.29 -5.17
N GLU A 512 7.04 -7.59 -6.37
CA GLU A 512 6.35 -7.36 -7.65
C GLU A 512 5.26 -8.43 -7.92
N ALA A 513 4.59 -8.32 -9.07
CA ALA A 513 3.47 -9.18 -9.44
C ALA A 513 3.80 -10.70 -9.50
N GLY A 514 2.92 -11.48 -8.87
CA GLY A 514 2.82 -12.94 -9.02
C GLY A 514 3.67 -13.76 -8.05
N ALA A 515 3.41 -15.07 -8.01
CA ALA A 515 4.10 -16.09 -7.20
C ALA A 515 4.62 -17.22 -8.11
N ALA A 516 5.64 -16.91 -8.91
CA ALA A 516 6.08 -17.72 -10.03
C ALA A 516 6.56 -19.13 -9.63
N PHE A 517 7.35 -19.20 -8.55
CA PHE A 517 7.90 -20.46 -8.06
C PHE A 517 6.79 -21.44 -7.67
N ARG A 518 5.80 -21.01 -6.86
CA ARG A 518 4.61 -21.80 -6.50
C ARG A 518 3.90 -22.32 -7.76
N ALA A 519 3.65 -21.43 -8.70
CA ALA A 519 2.95 -21.77 -9.93
C ALA A 519 3.67 -22.82 -10.80
N ILE A 520 5.01 -22.83 -10.79
CA ILE A 520 5.81 -23.83 -11.50
C ILE A 520 5.83 -25.16 -10.74
N VAL A 521 6.18 -25.15 -9.44
CA VAL A 521 6.38 -26.38 -8.67
C VAL A 521 5.10 -27.21 -8.54
N ASP A 522 3.94 -26.57 -8.44
CA ASP A 522 2.64 -27.25 -8.39
C ASP A 522 2.33 -28.07 -9.67
N ARG A 523 3.04 -27.79 -10.78
CA ARG A 523 2.77 -28.41 -12.10
C ARG A 523 3.86 -29.34 -12.58
N ILE A 524 5.14 -28.99 -12.38
CA ILE A 524 6.25 -29.87 -12.76
C ILE A 524 6.55 -30.93 -11.68
N GLY A 525 5.97 -30.76 -10.49
CA GLY A 525 6.31 -31.52 -9.29
C GLY A 525 7.69 -31.17 -8.75
N TYR A 526 7.97 -31.53 -7.52
CA TYR A 526 9.21 -31.16 -6.84
C TYR A 526 9.72 -32.30 -5.95
N ALA A 527 11.00 -32.25 -5.60
CA ALA A 527 11.51 -33.01 -4.47
C ALA A 527 11.27 -32.20 -3.19
N GLU A 528 10.71 -32.82 -2.17
CA GLU A 528 10.43 -32.17 -0.89
C GLU A 528 11.47 -32.55 0.15
N LEU A 529 12.04 -31.55 0.83
CA LEU A 529 12.85 -31.75 2.03
C LEU A 529 12.04 -31.29 3.23
N GLU A 530 11.36 -32.23 3.89
CA GLU A 530 10.50 -31.96 5.04
C GLU A 530 11.29 -31.96 6.36
N THR A 531 12.38 -32.72 6.43
CA THR A 531 13.11 -32.91 7.69
C THR A 531 13.86 -31.63 8.08
N ILE A 532 13.52 -31.07 9.23
CA ILE A 532 14.16 -29.85 9.74
C ILE A 532 15.30 -30.25 10.69
N TYR A 533 16.54 -30.00 10.26
CA TYR A 533 17.75 -30.31 11.05
C TYR A 533 18.18 -29.15 11.97
N ARG A 534 17.59 -27.97 11.78
CA ARG A 534 18.00 -26.73 12.45
C ARG A 534 17.67 -26.71 13.94
N GLN A 535 16.42 -26.98 14.33
CA GLN A 535 16.01 -26.95 15.72
C GLN A 535 16.54 -28.18 16.45
N ARG A 536 16.95 -28.04 17.72
CA ARG A 536 17.47 -29.15 18.54
C ARG A 536 16.36 -30.04 19.10
N GLU A 537 15.27 -29.43 19.53
CA GLU A 537 14.13 -30.11 20.18
C GLU A 537 13.08 -30.58 19.17
N ASP A 538 12.55 -31.80 19.36
CA ASP A 538 11.56 -32.39 18.45
C ASP A 538 10.25 -31.61 18.38
N TRP A 539 9.80 -31.05 19.50
CA TRP A 539 8.56 -30.27 19.53
C TRP A 539 8.70 -28.96 18.75
N MET A 540 9.89 -28.34 18.73
CA MET A 540 10.18 -27.14 17.94
C MET A 540 10.22 -27.46 16.45
N ARG A 541 10.77 -28.63 16.07
CA ARG A 541 10.71 -29.13 14.69
C ARG A 541 9.25 -29.30 14.24
N LYS A 542 8.41 -29.95 15.07
CA LYS A 542 6.97 -30.13 14.80
C LYS A 542 6.25 -28.78 14.66
N ALA A 543 6.47 -27.84 15.59
CA ALA A 543 5.86 -26.51 15.52
C ALA A 543 6.31 -25.72 14.27
N SER A 544 7.57 -25.85 13.86
CA SER A 544 8.10 -25.23 12.63
C SER A 544 7.46 -25.82 11.38
N LEU A 545 7.21 -27.13 11.37
CA LEU A 545 6.48 -27.82 10.30
C LEU A 545 5.01 -27.39 10.25
N ASP A 546 4.36 -27.22 11.41
CA ASP A 546 2.99 -26.70 11.49
C ASP A 546 2.90 -25.27 10.93
N LEU A 547 3.86 -24.39 11.25
CA LEU A 547 3.94 -23.05 10.64
C LEU A 547 4.08 -23.12 9.12
N ALA A 548 4.97 -23.99 8.61
CA ALA A 548 5.17 -24.18 7.17
C ALA A 548 3.89 -24.66 6.47
N ARG A 549 3.12 -25.54 7.12
CA ARG A 549 1.83 -26.06 6.62
C ARG A 549 0.67 -25.07 6.81
N GLY A 550 0.91 -23.93 7.45
CA GLY A 550 -0.12 -22.91 7.72
C GLY A 550 -0.99 -23.19 8.93
N ASN A 551 -0.66 -24.20 9.74
CA ASN A 551 -1.31 -24.51 11.02
C ASN A 551 -0.78 -23.58 12.11
N VAL A 552 -0.85 -22.27 11.89
CA VAL A 552 -0.26 -21.25 12.79
C VAL A 552 -0.78 -21.39 14.22
N GLU A 553 -2.08 -21.64 14.38
CA GLU A 553 -2.69 -21.85 15.70
C GLU A 553 -2.07 -23.02 16.46
N LYS A 554 -1.89 -24.19 15.81
CA LYS A 554 -1.26 -25.36 16.43
C LYS A 554 0.18 -25.07 16.87
N ALA A 555 0.92 -24.37 16.02
CA ALA A 555 2.28 -23.96 16.36
C ALA A 555 2.31 -22.99 17.54
N LEU A 556 1.41 -22.00 17.58
CA LEU A 556 1.30 -21.06 18.70
C LEU A 556 0.96 -21.80 19.99
N THR A 557 0.03 -22.76 19.98
CA THR A 557 -0.28 -23.60 21.14
C THR A 557 0.94 -24.38 21.64
N ALA A 558 1.76 -24.91 20.72
CA ALA A 558 2.99 -25.62 21.10
C ALA A 558 4.01 -24.70 21.78
N TYR A 559 4.19 -23.47 21.29
CA TYR A 559 5.05 -22.48 21.94
C TYR A 559 4.47 -21.97 23.26
N GLU A 560 3.16 -21.78 23.35
CA GLU A 560 2.48 -21.37 24.58
C GLU A 560 2.62 -22.42 25.69
N ALA A 561 2.43 -23.70 25.36
CA ALA A 561 2.62 -24.81 26.29
C ALA A 561 4.05 -24.91 26.85
N ASN A 562 5.04 -24.39 26.12
CA ASN A 562 6.45 -24.32 26.52
C ASN A 562 6.85 -22.95 27.09
N VAL A 563 5.88 -22.08 27.42
CA VAL A 563 6.07 -20.74 28.00
C VAL A 563 6.93 -19.83 27.11
N ARG A 564 6.75 -19.93 25.79
CA ARG A 564 7.51 -19.18 24.77
C ARG A 564 6.69 -18.06 24.11
N ILE A 565 5.48 -17.80 24.59
CA ILE A 565 4.65 -16.68 24.14
C ILE A 565 4.36 -15.77 25.34
N THR A 566 4.62 -14.48 25.17
CA THR A 566 4.44 -13.47 26.21
C THR A 566 3.58 -12.33 25.69
N GLY A 567 2.35 -12.25 26.20
CA GLY A 567 1.44 -11.14 25.97
C GLY A 567 1.48 -10.15 27.13
N THR A 568 1.75 -8.88 26.84
CA THR A 568 1.57 -7.77 27.80
C THR A 568 0.44 -6.86 27.35
N ARG A 569 -0.07 -5.97 28.20
CA ARG A 569 -1.25 -5.16 27.83
C ARG A 569 -0.94 -4.22 26.68
N LEU A 570 0.22 -3.56 26.69
CA LEU A 570 0.66 -2.62 25.66
C LEU A 570 1.91 -3.12 24.93
N LYS A 571 2.07 -2.69 23.67
CA LYS A 571 3.27 -2.98 22.88
C LYS A 571 4.56 -2.49 23.57
N ALA A 572 4.53 -1.32 24.22
CA ALA A 572 5.69 -0.78 24.93
C ALA A 572 6.15 -1.72 26.07
N GLU A 573 5.20 -2.21 26.88
CA GLU A 573 5.48 -3.19 27.93
C GLU A 573 6.04 -4.51 27.34
N ALA A 574 5.58 -4.91 26.14
CA ALA A 574 6.10 -6.11 25.46
C ALA A 574 7.56 -5.93 25.02
N VAL A 575 7.92 -4.73 24.58
CA VAL A 575 9.29 -4.35 24.20
C VAL A 575 10.22 -4.36 25.40
N GLU A 576 9.80 -3.74 26.52
CA GLU A 576 10.57 -3.75 27.77
C GLU A 576 10.81 -5.18 28.26
N ARG A 577 9.76 -6.00 28.26
CA ARG A 577 9.87 -7.41 28.66
C ARG A 577 10.81 -8.19 27.74
N LEU A 578 10.70 -8.01 26.42
CA LEU A 578 11.58 -8.63 25.44
C LEU A 578 13.05 -8.29 25.70
N ILE A 579 13.37 -7.01 25.90
CA ILE A 579 14.74 -6.56 26.18
C ILE A 579 15.23 -7.09 27.53
N GLY A 580 14.37 -7.12 28.55
CA GLY A 580 14.70 -7.71 29.85
C GLY A 580 15.09 -9.19 29.74
N ASP A 581 14.28 -9.98 29.05
CA ASP A 581 14.53 -11.41 28.84
C ASP A 581 15.76 -11.62 27.94
N TRP A 582 15.93 -10.83 26.86
CA TRP A 582 17.12 -10.87 26.02
C TRP A 582 18.40 -10.57 26.79
N ASN A 583 18.37 -9.56 27.66
CA ASN A 583 19.52 -9.19 28.49
C ASN A 583 19.84 -10.30 29.50
N HIS A 584 18.83 -10.88 30.14
CA HIS A 584 19.01 -12.00 31.06
C HIS A 584 19.65 -13.20 30.36
N ASP A 585 19.21 -13.50 29.13
CA ASP A 585 19.70 -14.62 28.33
C ASP A 585 20.98 -14.32 27.53
N TYR A 586 21.54 -13.11 27.63
CA TYR A 586 22.65 -12.66 26.80
C TYR A 586 23.94 -13.45 27.10
N ASP A 587 24.47 -14.08 26.07
CA ASP A 587 25.65 -14.93 26.10
C ASP A 587 26.47 -14.67 24.82
N GLN A 588 27.70 -14.17 24.97
CA GLN A 588 28.59 -13.84 23.85
C GLN A 588 29.03 -15.07 23.04
N THR A 589 28.92 -16.27 23.61
CA THR A 589 29.27 -17.52 22.93
C THR A 589 28.16 -18.03 22.02
N LYS A 590 26.94 -17.46 22.14
CA LYS A 590 25.76 -17.88 21.38
C LYS A 590 25.27 -16.78 20.46
N THR A 591 24.85 -17.18 19.27
CA THR A 591 24.23 -16.25 18.31
C THR A 591 22.79 -15.96 18.72
N THR A 592 22.49 -14.70 19.02
CA THR A 592 21.14 -14.25 19.40
C THR A 592 20.67 -13.13 18.47
N LEU A 593 19.41 -13.19 18.05
CA LEU A 593 18.82 -12.17 17.17
C LEU A 593 17.42 -11.77 17.61
N ILE A 594 17.19 -10.47 17.70
CA ILE A 594 15.85 -9.91 17.89
C ILE A 594 15.23 -9.63 16.52
N LEU A 595 13.99 -10.05 16.30
CA LEU A 595 13.26 -9.87 15.04
C LEU A 595 12.02 -9.02 15.25
N ALA A 596 11.84 -8.03 14.38
CA ALA A 596 10.60 -7.27 14.28
C ALA A 596 10.25 -7.00 12.81
N HIS A 597 9.00 -6.71 12.52
CA HIS A 597 8.62 -6.36 11.14
C HIS A 597 9.01 -4.92 10.79
N LEU A 598 8.72 -3.96 11.66
CA LEU A 598 8.89 -2.53 11.38
C LEU A 598 10.33 -2.10 11.71
N ARG A 599 11.05 -1.40 10.81
CA ARG A 599 12.44 -1.01 11.13
C ARG A 599 12.52 0.02 12.26
N ARG A 600 11.47 0.80 12.53
CA ARG A 600 11.40 1.68 13.72
C ARG A 600 11.50 0.87 15.01
N ASP A 601 10.87 -0.30 15.04
CA ASP A 601 10.92 -1.19 16.19
C ASP A 601 12.30 -1.82 16.30
N VAL A 602 12.89 -2.23 15.16
CA VAL A 602 14.28 -2.72 15.10
C VAL A 602 15.26 -1.70 15.65
N ARG A 603 15.14 -0.42 15.26
CA ARG A 603 16.00 0.66 15.75
C ARG A 603 15.88 0.83 17.26
N MET A 604 14.65 0.92 17.77
CA MET A 604 14.39 1.01 19.21
C MET A 604 14.96 -0.18 19.96
N LEU A 605 14.76 -1.41 19.47
CA LEU A 605 15.27 -2.63 20.09
C LEU A 605 16.80 -2.68 20.09
N ASN A 606 17.46 -2.22 19.02
CA ASN A 606 18.92 -2.11 18.97
C ASN A 606 19.47 -1.14 20.02
N ILE A 607 18.86 0.04 20.16
CA ILE A 607 19.25 1.05 21.16
C ILE A 607 19.12 0.45 22.56
N MET A 608 17.94 -0.08 22.90
CA MET A 608 17.67 -0.64 24.23
C MET A 608 18.55 -1.87 24.54
N ALA A 609 18.83 -2.71 23.54
CA ALA A 609 19.73 -3.85 23.70
C ALA A 609 21.15 -3.40 24.01
N ARG A 610 21.68 -2.41 23.28
CA ARG A 610 23.02 -1.87 23.53
C ARG A 610 23.11 -1.19 24.89
N GLU A 611 22.11 -0.39 25.27
CA GLU A 611 22.05 0.27 26.59
C GLU A 611 22.24 -0.75 27.73
N LYS A 612 21.60 -1.92 27.63
CA LYS A 612 21.77 -3.00 28.63
C LYS A 612 23.17 -3.60 28.66
N LEU A 613 23.87 -3.68 27.52
CA LEU A 613 25.26 -4.14 27.49
C LEU A 613 26.22 -3.11 28.08
N VAL A 614 25.94 -1.81 27.88
CA VAL A 614 26.69 -0.71 28.49
C VAL A 614 26.48 -0.68 30.00
N GLU A 615 25.24 -0.78 30.47
CA GLU A 615 24.91 -0.87 31.91
C GLU A 615 25.63 -2.04 32.60
N ARG A 616 25.86 -3.15 31.89
CA ARG A 616 26.58 -4.34 32.39
C ARG A 616 28.10 -4.25 32.25
N GLY A 617 28.64 -3.21 31.62
CA GLY A 617 30.06 -3.07 31.32
C GLY A 617 30.61 -4.11 30.32
N ILE A 618 29.74 -4.74 29.54
CA ILE A 618 30.13 -5.70 28.49
C ILE A 618 30.68 -4.96 27.26
N VAL A 619 30.08 -3.81 26.96
CA VAL A 619 30.47 -2.88 25.89
C VAL A 619 30.65 -1.52 26.58
N GLY A 620 31.68 -0.75 26.24
CA GLY A 620 31.84 0.60 26.78
C GLY A 620 30.89 1.61 26.11
N GLU A 621 30.97 2.88 26.52
CA GLU A 621 30.14 3.94 25.92
C GLU A 621 30.34 4.01 24.39
N GLY A 622 31.56 3.76 23.94
CA GLY A 622 31.94 3.63 22.54
C GLY A 622 32.29 4.95 21.85
N HIS A 623 32.81 4.83 20.64
CA HIS A 623 33.25 5.94 19.83
C HIS A 623 32.16 6.40 18.86
N VAL A 624 32.04 7.72 18.71
CA VAL A 624 31.09 8.34 17.79
C VAL A 624 31.42 7.96 16.35
N PHE A 625 30.40 7.48 15.64
CA PHE A 625 30.46 7.15 14.22
C PHE A 625 29.20 7.69 13.52
N LYS A 626 29.37 8.53 12.50
CA LYS A 626 28.23 9.07 11.74
C LYS A 626 27.82 8.07 10.66
N THR A 627 26.77 7.29 10.94
CA THR A 627 26.22 6.35 9.96
C THR A 627 25.28 7.07 8.99
N ALA A 628 24.89 6.38 7.93
CA ALA A 628 23.93 6.84 6.96
C ALA A 628 22.53 7.02 7.56
N ASP A 629 22.24 6.51 8.76
CA ASP A 629 20.95 6.62 9.45
C ASP A 629 21.10 7.30 10.83
N GLY A 630 22.04 8.24 10.91
CA GLY A 630 22.32 9.09 12.06
C GLY A 630 23.56 8.68 12.84
N ILE A 631 23.85 9.40 13.92
CA ILE A 631 24.98 9.09 14.78
C ILE A 631 24.73 7.79 15.54
N ARG A 632 25.76 6.96 15.64
CA ARG A 632 25.83 5.78 16.51
C ARG A 632 27.12 5.81 17.30
N GLN A 633 27.12 5.10 18.42
CA GLN A 633 28.34 4.77 19.16
C GLN A 633 28.64 3.30 18.93
N PHE A 634 29.88 3.01 18.56
CA PHE A 634 30.38 1.65 18.43
C PHE A 634 31.57 1.46 19.38
N ASP A 635 31.60 0.33 20.06
CA ASP A 635 32.74 -0.10 20.86
C ASP A 635 33.12 -1.56 20.57
N VAL A 636 34.26 -2.00 21.10
CA VAL A 636 34.65 -3.40 21.08
C VAL A 636 33.54 -4.26 21.69
N GLY A 637 33.19 -5.35 21.00
CA GLY A 637 32.11 -6.25 21.37
C GLY A 637 30.76 -5.92 20.72
N ASP A 638 30.59 -4.75 20.11
CA ASP A 638 29.32 -4.41 19.46
C ASP A 638 29.00 -5.35 18.28
N GLN A 639 27.75 -5.82 18.22
CA GLN A 639 27.21 -6.48 17.03
C GLN A 639 26.66 -5.42 16.06
N ILE A 640 27.09 -5.45 14.80
CA ILE A 640 26.70 -4.51 13.76
C ILE A 640 26.10 -5.21 12.55
N VAL A 641 25.38 -4.46 11.71
CA VAL A 641 24.83 -4.92 10.43
C VAL A 641 25.17 -3.95 9.31
N PHE A 642 25.62 -4.48 8.17
CA PHE A 642 25.84 -3.70 6.94
C PHE A 642 24.52 -3.48 6.20
N LEU A 643 24.26 -2.25 5.73
CA LEU A 643 22.99 -1.85 5.10
C LEU A 643 23.10 -1.64 3.58
N LYS A 644 24.30 -1.61 3.01
CA LYS A 644 24.56 -1.43 1.58
C LYS A 644 25.61 -2.42 1.09
N ASN A 645 25.53 -2.80 -0.18
CA ASN A 645 26.59 -3.58 -0.81
C ASN A 645 27.78 -2.66 -1.12
N GLU A 646 28.99 -3.10 -0.78
CA GLU A 646 30.24 -2.41 -1.11
C GLU A 646 31.31 -3.45 -1.49
N THR A 647 31.66 -3.49 -2.78
CA THR A 647 32.55 -4.51 -3.33
C THR A 647 33.99 -4.35 -2.85
N SER A 648 34.44 -3.11 -2.64
CA SER A 648 35.81 -2.83 -2.18
C SER A 648 36.10 -3.37 -0.77
N LEU A 649 35.11 -3.32 0.11
CA LEU A 649 35.14 -3.93 1.45
C LEU A 649 34.70 -5.39 1.45
N GLY A 650 34.18 -5.87 0.31
CA GLY A 650 33.54 -7.16 0.15
C GLY A 650 32.30 -7.35 1.03
N VAL A 651 31.64 -6.29 1.51
CA VAL A 651 30.46 -6.37 2.39
C VAL A 651 29.15 -6.27 1.62
N LYS A 652 28.10 -6.89 2.15
CA LYS A 652 26.75 -6.91 1.53
C LYS A 652 25.68 -6.49 2.53
N ASN A 653 24.58 -5.96 2.01
CA ASN A 653 23.41 -5.59 2.81
C ASN A 653 22.83 -6.80 3.54
N GLY A 654 22.68 -6.68 4.87
CA GLY A 654 22.17 -7.71 5.78
C GLY A 654 23.24 -8.61 6.41
N MET A 655 24.52 -8.35 6.15
CA MET A 655 25.64 -9.08 6.76
C MET A 655 25.88 -8.58 8.19
N ILE A 656 26.00 -9.50 9.15
CA ILE A 656 26.26 -9.21 10.57
C ILE A 656 27.76 -9.34 10.85
N ALA A 657 28.29 -8.48 11.73
CA ALA A 657 29.69 -8.49 12.15
C ALA A 657 29.82 -8.14 13.64
N HIS A 658 30.96 -8.50 14.23
CA HIS A 658 31.32 -8.12 15.60
C HIS A 658 32.51 -7.17 15.58
N VAL A 659 32.41 -6.06 16.29
CA VAL A 659 33.47 -5.04 16.39
C VAL A 659 34.58 -5.56 17.29
N THR A 660 35.81 -5.59 16.78
CA THR A 660 37.02 -5.98 17.52
C THR A 660 37.89 -4.79 17.88
N GLU A 661 37.83 -3.72 17.09
CA GLU A 661 38.45 -2.44 17.41
C GLU A 661 37.48 -1.32 17.06
N ALA A 662 37.38 -0.33 17.94
CA ALA A 662 36.63 0.88 17.68
C ALA A 662 37.52 2.10 17.98
N ALA A 663 37.43 3.09 17.11
CA ALA A 663 38.08 4.38 17.25
C ALA A 663 37.17 5.46 16.64
N PRO A 664 37.40 6.76 16.91
CA PRO A 664 36.64 7.82 16.26
C PRO A 664 36.64 7.67 14.73
N SER A 665 35.45 7.57 14.12
CA SER A 665 35.27 7.41 12.67
C SER A 665 35.90 6.16 12.02
N ARG A 666 36.37 5.18 12.80
CA ARG A 666 36.97 3.93 12.30
C ARG A 666 36.55 2.76 13.18
N ILE A 667 36.12 1.67 12.54
CA ILE A 667 35.90 0.39 13.23
C ILE A 667 36.59 -0.74 12.47
N VAL A 668 37.06 -1.73 13.20
CA VAL A 668 37.48 -3.03 12.65
C VAL A 668 36.46 -4.05 13.14
N ALA A 669 35.84 -4.75 12.19
CA ALA A 669 34.82 -5.73 12.50
C ALA A 669 35.15 -7.08 11.85
N VAL A 670 34.84 -8.16 12.55
CA VAL A 670 34.98 -9.53 12.07
C VAL A 670 33.64 -10.02 11.53
N ILE A 671 33.68 -10.55 10.31
CA ILE A 671 32.54 -11.14 9.61
C ILE A 671 32.77 -12.65 9.50
N GLY A 672 31.72 -13.44 9.74
CA GLY A 672 31.74 -14.90 9.59
C GLY A 672 32.10 -15.65 10.87
N GLU A 673 31.99 -16.98 10.82
CA GLU A 673 32.30 -17.90 11.92
C GLU A 673 33.36 -18.92 11.48
N GLY A 674 34.07 -19.49 12.46
CA GLY A 674 35.10 -20.51 12.23
C GLY A 674 36.19 -20.05 11.25
N ASP A 675 36.53 -20.91 10.29
CA ASP A 675 37.56 -20.69 9.27
C ASP A 675 37.23 -19.56 8.27
N GLN A 676 35.98 -19.05 8.30
CA GLN A 676 35.53 -17.97 7.41
C GLN A 676 35.61 -16.58 8.05
N ARG A 677 36.19 -16.48 9.24
CA ARG A 677 36.40 -15.19 9.91
C ARG A 677 37.34 -14.31 9.07
N ARG A 678 36.82 -13.17 8.64
CA ARG A 678 37.62 -12.12 8.00
C ARG A 678 37.42 -10.79 8.70
N GLN A 679 38.49 -10.02 8.79
CA GLN A 679 38.43 -8.65 9.27
C GLN A 679 38.05 -7.70 8.13
N VAL A 680 37.21 -6.73 8.45
CA VAL A 680 36.86 -5.62 7.57
C VAL A 680 37.12 -4.33 8.33
N ILE A 681 37.93 -3.46 7.71
CA ILE A 681 38.20 -2.12 8.21
C ILE A 681 37.17 -1.19 7.59
N VAL A 682 36.39 -0.51 8.42
CA VAL A 682 35.36 0.42 7.99
C VAL A 682 35.75 1.81 8.47
N GLU A 683 36.07 2.66 7.52
CA GLU A 683 36.29 4.08 7.76
C GLU A 683 35.04 4.87 7.35
N GLN A 684 34.55 5.72 8.26
CA GLN A 684 33.32 6.50 8.10
C GLN A 684 33.27 7.31 6.79
N ARG A 685 34.44 7.79 6.32
CA ARG A 685 34.56 8.57 5.08
C ARG A 685 34.27 7.77 3.81
N PHE A 686 34.52 6.46 3.82
CA PHE A 686 34.32 5.59 2.66
C PHE A 686 33.03 4.79 2.75
N TYR A 687 32.60 4.44 3.97
CA TYR A 687 31.43 3.63 4.18
C TYR A 687 30.70 4.01 5.48
N SER A 688 29.48 4.53 5.33
CA SER A 688 28.63 4.94 6.45
C SER A 688 27.35 4.09 6.59
N ASN A 689 27.10 3.13 5.70
CA ASN A 689 25.85 2.35 5.67
C ASN A 689 25.91 1.15 6.63
N LEU A 690 26.03 1.41 7.94
CA LEU A 690 25.95 0.39 9.00
C LEU A 690 25.09 0.85 10.17
N ASP A 691 24.60 -0.10 10.97
CA ASP A 691 23.88 0.15 12.22
C ASP A 691 24.19 -0.99 13.22
N HIS A 692 23.68 -0.90 14.45
CA HIS A 692 23.70 -2.03 15.37
C HIS A 692 22.88 -3.21 14.83
N GLY A 693 23.35 -4.42 15.13
CA GLY A 693 22.85 -5.67 14.55
C GLY A 693 22.17 -6.60 15.54
N TYR A 694 21.92 -6.19 16.80
CA TYR A 694 21.24 -7.01 17.82
C TYR A 694 19.80 -7.36 17.42
N ALA A 695 19.13 -6.41 16.77
CA ALA A 695 17.82 -6.56 16.16
C ALA A 695 17.91 -6.36 14.63
N THR A 696 17.08 -7.09 13.88
CA THR A 696 16.92 -6.92 12.43
C THR A 696 15.49 -7.13 11.98
N THR A 697 15.18 -6.73 10.75
CA THR A 697 13.85 -6.99 10.19
C THR A 697 13.68 -8.45 9.79
N ILE A 698 12.46 -8.96 9.88
CA ILE A 698 12.11 -10.33 9.43
C ILE A 698 12.55 -10.58 7.98
N HIS A 699 12.42 -9.59 7.09
CA HIS A 699 12.90 -9.68 5.72
C HIS A 699 14.41 -9.90 5.59
N LYS A 700 15.22 -9.23 6.44
CA LYS A 700 16.69 -9.36 6.41
C LYS A 700 17.18 -10.64 7.10
N SER A 701 16.35 -11.27 7.94
CA SER A 701 16.68 -12.53 8.59
C SER A 701 16.36 -13.76 7.73
N GLN A 702 15.75 -13.60 6.55
CA GLN A 702 15.57 -14.72 5.63
C GLN A 702 16.92 -15.37 5.29
N GLY A 703 16.93 -16.70 5.27
CA GLY A 703 18.15 -17.52 5.18
C GLY A 703 19.00 -17.59 6.45
N ALA A 704 18.84 -16.68 7.43
CA ALA A 704 19.63 -16.72 8.66
C ALA A 704 19.25 -17.92 9.56
N THR A 705 20.24 -18.38 10.32
CA THR A 705 20.08 -19.38 11.38
C THR A 705 20.87 -18.89 12.58
N VAL A 706 20.24 -18.78 13.74
CA VAL A 706 20.88 -18.35 14.99
C VAL A 706 20.46 -19.27 16.14
N ASP A 707 21.20 -19.27 17.24
CA ASP A 707 20.91 -20.15 18.37
C ASP A 707 19.62 -19.72 19.08
N ARG A 708 19.45 -18.42 19.32
CA ARG A 708 18.30 -17.86 20.05
C ARG A 708 17.62 -16.73 19.28
N VAL A 709 16.30 -16.72 19.29
CA VAL A 709 15.49 -15.68 18.62
C VAL A 709 14.45 -15.10 19.58
N LYS A 710 14.34 -13.77 19.59
CA LYS A 710 13.23 -13.06 20.25
C LYS A 710 12.43 -12.32 19.18
N VAL A 711 11.12 -12.50 19.11
CA VAL A 711 10.27 -11.91 18.07
C VAL A 711 9.30 -10.92 18.68
N LEU A 712 9.28 -9.68 18.19
CA LEU A 712 8.24 -8.70 18.49
C LEU A 712 7.14 -8.76 17.41
N ALA A 713 5.95 -9.22 17.78
CA ALA A 713 4.81 -9.28 16.88
C ALA A 713 4.10 -7.92 16.78
N SER A 714 3.75 -7.55 15.55
CA SER A 714 2.93 -6.39 15.19
C SER A 714 1.71 -6.78 14.37
N LEU A 715 0.74 -5.88 14.25
CA LEU A 715 -0.50 -6.11 13.48
C LEU A 715 -0.30 -6.28 11.97
N SER A 716 0.90 -5.94 11.50
CA SER A 716 1.33 -6.07 10.10
C SER A 716 1.95 -7.43 9.78
N LEU A 717 2.12 -8.32 10.76
CA LEU A 717 2.52 -9.70 10.48
C LEU A 717 1.37 -10.43 9.79
N ASP A 718 1.74 -11.32 8.90
CA ASP A 718 0.87 -12.31 8.26
C ASP A 718 1.48 -13.71 8.43
N ARG A 719 0.86 -14.71 7.81
CA ARG A 719 1.34 -16.10 7.86
C ARG A 719 2.79 -16.25 7.42
N HIS A 720 3.19 -15.61 6.31
CA HIS A 720 4.52 -15.76 5.71
C HIS A 720 5.60 -15.11 6.59
N LEU A 721 5.34 -13.90 7.09
CA LEU A 721 6.22 -13.21 8.03
C LEU A 721 6.37 -13.97 9.35
N THR A 722 5.27 -14.53 9.85
CA THR A 722 5.26 -15.31 11.09
C THR A 722 6.11 -16.57 10.94
N TYR A 723 5.90 -17.33 9.86
CA TYR A 723 6.69 -18.53 9.57
C TYR A 723 8.18 -18.20 9.48
N VAL A 724 8.57 -17.15 8.75
CA VAL A 724 9.98 -16.77 8.67
C VAL A 724 10.52 -16.36 10.04
N ALA A 725 9.84 -15.48 10.77
CA ALA A 725 10.30 -14.99 12.07
C ALA A 725 10.51 -16.12 13.09
N MET A 726 9.56 -17.06 13.17
CA MET A 726 9.55 -18.11 14.18
C MET A 726 10.45 -19.30 13.84
N THR A 727 11.01 -19.39 12.63
CA THR A 727 11.84 -20.55 12.20
C THR A 727 13.33 -20.28 12.11
N ARG A 728 13.82 -19.12 12.58
CA ARG A 728 15.26 -18.77 12.52
C ARG A 728 16.12 -19.38 13.63
N HIS A 729 15.52 -19.91 14.69
CA HIS A 729 16.21 -20.39 15.90
C HIS A 729 16.70 -21.84 15.78
N ARG A 730 17.78 -22.20 16.50
CA ARG A 730 18.25 -23.58 16.74
C ARG A 730 17.88 -24.10 18.13
N GLU A 731 18.08 -23.28 19.15
CA GLU A 731 17.93 -23.66 20.56
C GLU A 731 16.67 -23.08 21.20
N ASP A 732 16.33 -21.82 20.94
CA ASP A 732 15.21 -21.16 21.62
C ASP A 732 14.54 -20.04 20.81
N LEU A 733 13.22 -19.90 20.99
CA LEU A 733 12.39 -18.85 20.43
C LEU A 733 11.47 -18.30 21.51
N GLN A 734 11.32 -16.97 21.59
CA GLN A 734 10.25 -16.33 22.37
C GLN A 734 9.52 -15.26 21.55
N LEU A 735 8.20 -15.21 21.66
CA LEU A 735 7.30 -14.29 20.92
C LEU A 735 6.63 -13.31 21.88
N TYR A 736 6.73 -12.01 21.58
CA TYR A 736 6.21 -10.91 22.39
C TYR A 736 5.17 -10.09 21.65
N TYR A 737 4.07 -9.73 22.31
CA TYR A 737 3.01 -8.93 21.67
C TYR A 737 2.17 -8.14 22.67
N GLY A 738 1.52 -7.07 22.18
CA GLY A 738 0.58 -6.26 22.97
C GLY A 738 -0.86 -6.76 22.86
N THR A 739 -1.38 -7.40 23.90
CA THR A 739 -2.69 -8.06 23.95
C THR A 739 -3.84 -7.12 23.59
N ARG A 740 -3.82 -5.86 24.04
CA ARG A 740 -4.87 -4.87 23.70
C ARG A 740 -5.03 -4.68 22.20
N SER A 741 -3.92 -4.46 21.50
CA SER A 741 -3.94 -4.18 20.06
C SER A 741 -4.37 -5.40 19.23
N PHE A 742 -3.92 -6.59 19.62
CA PHE A 742 -4.28 -7.84 18.95
C PHE A 742 -5.73 -8.25 19.24
N ALA A 743 -6.24 -8.04 20.46
CA ALA A 743 -7.64 -8.29 20.80
C ALA A 743 -8.61 -7.48 19.91
N PHE A 744 -8.33 -6.19 19.69
CA PHE A 744 -9.12 -5.35 18.77
C PHE A 744 -9.12 -5.84 17.32
N ASN A 745 -8.13 -6.65 16.93
CA ASN A 745 -7.97 -7.16 15.58
C ASN A 745 -8.34 -8.65 15.44
N GLY A 746 -9.03 -9.20 16.45
CA GLY A 746 -9.54 -10.57 16.48
C GLY A 746 -8.57 -11.61 17.04
N GLY A 747 -7.53 -11.20 17.76
CA GLY A 747 -6.61 -12.06 18.50
C GLY A 747 -5.29 -12.37 17.78
N LEU A 748 -4.32 -12.90 18.53
CA LEU A 748 -2.97 -13.23 18.04
C LEU A 748 -3.04 -14.22 16.86
N SER A 749 -3.69 -15.37 17.07
CA SER A 749 -3.82 -16.42 16.06
C SER A 749 -4.43 -15.90 14.75
N LYS A 750 -5.53 -15.13 14.83
CA LYS A 750 -6.20 -14.58 13.64
C LYS A 750 -5.29 -13.65 12.85
N VAL A 751 -4.56 -12.75 13.52
CA VAL A 751 -3.65 -11.80 12.86
C VAL A 751 -2.49 -12.54 12.21
N LEU A 752 -1.82 -13.44 12.94
CA LEU A 752 -0.67 -14.19 12.43
C LEU A 752 -1.04 -15.23 11.37
N SER A 753 -2.31 -15.64 11.29
CA SER A 753 -2.82 -16.57 10.28
C SER A 753 -3.32 -15.91 8.99
N ARG A 754 -3.31 -14.56 8.90
CA ARG A 754 -3.81 -13.83 7.72
C ARG A 754 -3.09 -14.29 6.46
N ARG A 755 -3.86 -14.64 5.43
CA ARG A 755 -3.35 -15.07 4.11
C ARG A 755 -3.30 -13.84 3.19
N ASN A 756 -2.10 -13.30 3.00
CA ASN A 756 -1.81 -12.26 2.02
C ASN A 756 -0.90 -12.79 0.90
N ALA A 757 -1.11 -14.05 0.50
CA ALA A 757 -0.33 -14.65 -0.57
C ALA A 757 -0.58 -13.92 -1.89
N LYS A 758 0.47 -13.75 -2.71
CA LYS A 758 0.31 -13.18 -4.05
C LYS A 758 -0.47 -14.16 -4.93
N GLU A 759 -1.48 -13.64 -5.60
CA GLU A 759 -2.26 -14.38 -6.60
C GLU A 759 -1.52 -14.42 -7.94
N THR A 760 -1.66 -15.54 -8.66
CA THR A 760 -1.28 -15.68 -10.06
C THR A 760 -2.53 -15.94 -10.89
N THR A 761 -2.48 -15.61 -12.18
CA THR A 761 -3.56 -15.94 -13.12
C THR A 761 -3.81 -17.46 -13.19
N LEU A 762 -2.76 -18.24 -12.91
CA LEU A 762 -2.74 -19.69 -12.91
C LEU A 762 -3.51 -20.33 -11.75
N ASP A 763 -3.80 -19.59 -10.68
CA ASP A 763 -4.67 -20.05 -9.59
C ASP A 763 -6.12 -20.28 -10.08
N TYR A 764 -6.46 -19.69 -11.23
CA TYR A 764 -7.78 -19.75 -11.85
C TYR A 764 -7.85 -20.76 -13.00
N GLU A 765 -6.80 -21.56 -13.25
CA GLU A 765 -6.67 -22.35 -14.49
C GLU A 765 -7.82 -23.34 -14.76
N ARG A 766 -8.41 -23.86 -13.68
CA ARG A 766 -9.51 -24.84 -13.73
C ARG A 766 -10.84 -24.18 -14.10
N GLY A 767 -10.95 -22.87 -13.89
CA GLY A 767 -12.13 -22.08 -14.22
C GLY A 767 -12.43 -22.08 -15.72
N THR A 768 -13.71 -22.13 -16.06
CA THR A 768 -14.18 -22.01 -17.47
C THR A 768 -13.77 -20.66 -18.06
N LEU A 769 -13.88 -19.59 -17.27
CA LEU A 769 -13.49 -18.23 -17.67
C LEU A 769 -12.00 -18.09 -17.95
N TYR A 770 -11.13 -18.67 -17.12
CA TYR A 770 -9.70 -18.66 -17.40
C TYR A 770 -9.37 -19.40 -18.70
N ARG A 771 -9.93 -20.60 -18.93
CA ARG A 771 -9.66 -21.34 -20.18
C ARG A 771 -10.09 -20.57 -21.42
N GLN A 772 -11.21 -19.85 -21.34
CA GLN A 772 -11.65 -18.95 -22.40
C GLN A 772 -10.68 -17.76 -22.55
N ALA A 773 -10.27 -17.15 -21.44
CA ALA A 773 -9.31 -16.04 -21.41
C ALA A 773 -7.95 -16.46 -22.00
N LEU A 774 -7.45 -17.66 -21.69
CA LEU A 774 -6.22 -18.21 -22.24
C LEU A 774 -6.32 -18.47 -23.74
N ARG A 775 -7.39 -19.14 -24.22
CA ARG A 775 -7.61 -19.35 -25.67
C ARG A 775 -7.71 -18.02 -26.42
N PHE A 776 -8.41 -17.05 -25.84
CA PHE A 776 -8.51 -15.70 -26.40
C PHE A 776 -7.15 -15.00 -26.43
N ALA A 777 -6.35 -15.20 -25.37
CA ALA A 777 -4.99 -14.72 -25.32
C ALA A 777 -4.13 -15.41 -26.39
N GLU A 778 -4.19 -16.72 -26.59
CA GLU A 778 -3.32 -17.44 -27.54
C GLU A 778 -3.70 -17.23 -29.02
N SER A 779 -4.99 -17.31 -29.36
CA SER A 779 -5.51 -17.27 -30.75
C SER A 779 -5.21 -15.98 -31.53
N ARG A 780 -4.80 -14.91 -30.85
CA ARG A 780 -4.46 -13.61 -31.45
C ARG A 780 -3.00 -13.18 -31.16
N GLY A 781 -2.07 -14.12 -31.00
CA GLY A 781 -0.71 -13.80 -30.54
C GLY A 781 0.39 -14.72 -31.05
N LEU A 782 0.72 -14.65 -32.35
CA LEU A 782 2.07 -14.98 -32.80
C LEU A 782 3.00 -13.80 -32.49
N ASN A 783 4.20 -14.08 -31.94
CA ASN A 783 5.33 -13.19 -31.59
C ASN A 783 5.54 -12.84 -30.10
N ILE A 784 6.03 -13.83 -29.34
CA ILE A 784 6.71 -13.65 -28.04
C ILE A 784 7.97 -12.77 -28.18
N VAL A 785 8.61 -12.78 -29.35
CA VAL A 785 9.90 -12.10 -29.61
C VAL A 785 9.75 -10.58 -29.75
N GLN A 786 8.54 -10.07 -30.02
CA GLN A 786 8.28 -8.64 -30.04
C GLN A 786 8.04 -8.11 -28.63
N VAL A 787 7.09 -8.55 -27.82
CA VAL A 787 6.75 -7.87 -26.53
C VAL A 787 7.95 -7.59 -25.60
N ALA A 788 8.92 -8.51 -25.50
CA ALA A 788 10.15 -8.28 -24.72
C ALA A 788 11.15 -7.31 -25.39
N ARG A 789 11.19 -7.26 -26.73
CA ARG A 789 11.97 -6.28 -27.51
C ARG A 789 11.22 -4.96 -27.73
N THR A 790 9.91 -4.94 -27.85
CA THR A 790 9.07 -3.76 -28.08
C THR A 790 8.99 -2.93 -26.81
N LEU A 791 8.92 -3.52 -25.61
CA LEU A 791 8.93 -2.73 -24.36
C LEU A 791 10.30 -2.12 -24.02
N VAL A 792 11.40 -2.67 -24.55
CA VAL A 792 12.74 -2.10 -24.39
C VAL A 792 13.11 -1.15 -25.55
N ARG A 793 12.48 -1.31 -26.72
CA ARG A 793 12.76 -0.51 -27.93
C ARG A 793 11.73 0.59 -28.20
N ASP A 794 10.52 0.53 -27.62
CA ASP A 794 9.53 1.62 -27.64
C ASP A 794 10.02 2.85 -26.89
N GLN A 795 11.02 2.69 -26.01
CA GLN A 795 11.73 3.80 -25.37
C GLN A 795 12.65 4.58 -26.34
N LEU A 796 12.94 4.03 -27.53
CA LEU A 796 13.86 4.62 -28.51
C LEU A 796 13.21 4.95 -29.86
N ASP A 797 12.14 4.26 -30.28
CA ASP A 797 11.52 4.48 -31.60
C ASP A 797 10.27 5.40 -31.58
N TRP A 798 9.60 5.59 -30.43
CA TRP A 798 8.45 6.51 -30.30
C TRP A 798 8.86 7.98 -30.43
N THR A 799 10.11 8.29 -30.10
CA THR A 799 10.70 9.64 -30.15
C THR A 799 10.87 10.19 -31.57
N LEU A 800 10.69 9.39 -32.63
CA LEU A 800 10.98 9.82 -34.00
C LEU A 800 9.81 9.77 -35.01
N ARG A 801 8.58 9.38 -34.63
CA ARG A 801 7.45 9.40 -35.58
C ARG A 801 6.10 9.74 -34.95
N GLN A 802 5.83 11.02 -34.69
CA GLN A 802 4.49 11.63 -34.83
C GLN A 802 4.58 13.14 -34.51
N LYS A 803 5.10 13.97 -35.43
CA LYS A 803 4.93 15.43 -35.26
C LYS A 803 4.76 16.28 -36.51
N THR A 804 4.53 15.71 -37.69
CA THR A 804 4.48 16.56 -38.91
C THR A 804 3.39 16.22 -39.91
N LYS A 805 2.37 15.43 -39.55
CA LYS A 805 1.22 15.18 -40.46
C LYS A 805 -0.17 15.43 -39.89
N LEU A 806 -0.31 15.73 -38.59
CA LEU A 806 -1.63 16.00 -37.98
C LEU A 806 -1.95 17.48 -37.79
N VAL A 807 -0.97 18.37 -37.92
CA VAL A 807 -1.19 19.83 -37.84
C VAL A 807 -1.66 20.39 -39.19
N GLU A 808 -1.16 19.88 -40.31
CA GLU A 808 -1.58 20.32 -41.66
C GLU A 808 -3.00 19.89 -42.04
N LEU A 809 -3.53 18.80 -41.47
CA LEU A 809 -4.88 18.34 -41.76
C LEU A 809 -5.94 19.10 -40.97
N GLY A 810 -5.61 19.55 -39.76
CA GLY A 810 -6.50 20.31 -38.87
C GLY A 810 -6.75 21.74 -39.36
N GLN A 811 -5.73 22.39 -39.94
CA GLN A 811 -5.90 23.73 -40.52
C GLN A 811 -6.75 23.73 -41.79
N ARG A 812 -6.65 22.70 -42.65
CA ARG A 812 -7.48 22.60 -43.86
C ARG A 812 -8.96 22.33 -43.60
N LEU A 813 -9.32 21.76 -42.46
CA LEU A 813 -10.71 21.51 -42.07
C LEU A 813 -11.37 22.71 -41.39
N ALA A 814 -10.59 23.58 -40.71
CA ALA A 814 -11.09 24.80 -40.11
C ALA A 814 -11.50 25.85 -41.18
N ASP A 815 -10.69 26.01 -42.22
CA ASP A 815 -10.96 26.95 -43.33
C ASP A 815 -12.19 26.54 -44.18
N PHE A 816 -12.58 25.26 -44.13
CA PHE A 816 -13.76 24.74 -44.84
C PHE A 816 -15.07 24.97 -44.06
N ALA A 817 -15.01 25.03 -42.72
CA ALA A 817 -16.18 25.25 -41.87
C ALA A 817 -16.61 26.73 -41.84
N GLU A 818 -15.66 27.66 -41.97
CA GLU A 818 -15.94 29.11 -42.03
C GLU A 818 -16.63 29.53 -43.33
N ARG A 819 -16.38 28.81 -44.43
CA ARG A 819 -17.04 29.05 -45.74
C ARG A 819 -18.49 28.58 -45.82
N LEU A 820 -18.98 27.81 -44.84
CA LEU A 820 -20.33 27.21 -44.86
C LEU A 820 -21.36 27.91 -43.96
N GLY A 821 -21.00 29.00 -43.25
CA GLY A 821 -21.98 29.93 -42.67
C GLY A 821 -22.95 29.35 -41.63
N LEU A 822 -22.59 28.29 -40.92
CA LEU A 822 -23.47 27.63 -39.94
C LEU A 822 -23.17 28.08 -38.51
N HIS A 823 -23.59 29.29 -38.12
CA HIS A 823 -23.94 29.59 -36.73
C HIS A 823 -24.91 30.78 -36.61
N HIS A 824 -26.14 30.49 -36.17
CA HIS A 824 -27.04 31.45 -35.53
C HIS A 824 -27.46 30.83 -34.18
N PRO A 825 -27.18 31.46 -33.02
CA PRO A 825 -27.68 30.98 -31.75
C PRO A 825 -29.09 31.53 -31.50
N LEU A 826 -30.06 30.61 -31.40
CA LEU A 826 -31.37 30.86 -30.79
C LEU A 826 -31.18 31.15 -29.30
N LYS A 827 -31.68 32.30 -28.84
CA LYS A 827 -31.83 32.63 -27.42
C LYS A 827 -32.97 31.79 -26.84
N THR A 828 -32.64 30.84 -25.98
CA THR A 828 -33.61 30.25 -25.04
C THR A 828 -33.34 30.88 -23.67
N GLN A 829 -34.30 31.65 -23.15
CA GLN A 829 -34.28 32.12 -21.77
C GLN A 829 -34.49 30.90 -20.85
N THR A 830 -33.46 30.52 -20.09
CA THR A 830 -33.61 29.65 -18.93
C THR A 830 -33.52 30.51 -17.68
N MET A 831 -34.61 30.55 -16.91
CA MET A 831 -34.62 31.11 -15.56
C MET A 831 -33.57 30.37 -14.72
N LYS A 832 -32.68 31.11 -14.04
CA LYS A 832 -31.72 30.56 -13.06
C LYS A 832 -32.50 29.99 -11.88
N GLU A 833 -32.54 28.66 -11.73
CA GLU A 833 -32.95 28.02 -10.47
C GLU A 833 -31.94 28.36 -9.37
N ALA A 834 -32.44 28.78 -8.20
CA ALA A 834 -31.62 29.04 -7.01
C ALA A 834 -31.06 27.73 -6.44
N ALA A 835 -29.86 27.76 -5.89
CA ALA A 835 -29.24 26.58 -5.27
C ALA A 835 -30.04 26.11 -4.04
N PRO A 836 -30.21 24.79 -3.82
CA PRO A 836 -31.00 24.25 -2.72
C PRO A 836 -30.39 24.53 -1.34
N MET A 837 -31.23 24.70 -0.32
CA MET A 837 -30.84 24.96 1.07
C MET A 837 -30.04 23.80 1.68
N VAL A 838 -30.43 22.57 1.35
CA VAL A 838 -29.62 21.38 1.65
C VAL A 838 -29.59 20.50 0.40
N ALA A 839 -28.45 20.43 -0.27
CA ALA A 839 -28.29 19.59 -1.45
C ALA A 839 -28.46 18.09 -1.11
N GLY A 840 -29.16 17.36 -1.97
CA GLY A 840 -29.29 15.92 -1.93
C GLY A 840 -27.94 15.22 -2.22
N ILE A 841 -27.78 14.03 -1.66
CA ILE A 841 -26.63 13.17 -1.95
C ILE A 841 -26.87 12.53 -3.32
N LYS A 842 -26.24 13.08 -4.36
CA LYS A 842 -26.34 12.58 -5.74
C LYS A 842 -25.21 11.58 -6.09
N THR A 843 -24.24 11.40 -5.19
CA THR A 843 -23.05 10.56 -5.39
C THR A 843 -22.82 9.65 -4.18
N PHE A 844 -22.64 8.36 -4.41
CA PHE A 844 -22.40 7.35 -3.38
C PHE A 844 -21.03 6.67 -3.60
N SER A 845 -20.38 6.23 -2.52
CA SER A 845 -19.03 5.63 -2.54
C SER A 845 -18.92 4.26 -3.21
N GLY A 846 -20.03 3.69 -3.70
CA GLY A 846 -20.08 2.40 -4.38
C GLY A 846 -21.43 2.14 -5.05
N SER A 847 -21.54 1.09 -5.86
CA SER A 847 -22.82 0.70 -6.47
C SER A 847 -23.81 0.20 -5.40
N VAL A 848 -25.09 0.13 -5.74
CA VAL A 848 -26.11 -0.51 -4.87
C VAL A 848 -25.72 -1.97 -4.61
N ALA A 849 -25.25 -2.67 -5.64
CA ALA A 849 -24.82 -4.06 -5.54
C ALA A 849 -23.63 -4.25 -4.58
N ASP A 850 -22.68 -3.31 -4.55
CA ASP A 850 -21.55 -3.35 -3.62
C ASP A 850 -22.01 -3.19 -2.17
N THR A 851 -22.86 -2.18 -1.92
CA THR A 851 -23.36 -1.89 -0.56
C THR A 851 -24.24 -3.01 -0.03
N VAL A 852 -25.08 -3.60 -0.89
CA VAL A 852 -25.88 -4.78 -0.56
C VAL A 852 -24.97 -5.98 -0.31
N GLY A 853 -23.93 -6.18 -1.12
CA GLY A 853 -22.94 -7.23 -0.93
C GLY A 853 -22.22 -7.14 0.42
N ASP A 854 -21.75 -5.95 0.81
CA ASP A 854 -21.10 -5.71 2.11
C ASP A 854 -22.07 -5.97 3.27
N LYS A 855 -23.32 -5.52 3.15
CA LYS A 855 -24.37 -5.75 4.16
C LYS A 855 -24.74 -7.24 4.29
N LEU A 856 -24.81 -7.97 3.17
CA LEU A 856 -25.01 -9.43 3.15
C LEU A 856 -23.87 -10.16 3.87
N GLY A 857 -22.63 -9.75 3.61
CA GLY A 857 -21.45 -10.31 4.29
C GLY A 857 -21.39 -9.99 5.78
N ALA A 858 -22.11 -8.98 6.27
CA ALA A 858 -22.22 -8.64 7.69
C ALA A 858 -23.45 -9.25 8.38
N ASP A 859 -24.37 -9.88 7.64
CA ASP A 859 -25.59 -10.46 8.18
C ASP A 859 -25.30 -11.69 9.04
N LEU A 860 -25.65 -11.61 10.34
CA LEU A 860 -25.35 -12.65 11.32
C LEU A 860 -26.05 -13.98 11.02
N ALA A 861 -27.28 -13.94 10.50
CA ALA A 861 -28.04 -15.15 10.20
C ALA A 861 -27.46 -15.87 8.99
N LEU A 862 -27.02 -15.13 7.97
CA LEU A 862 -26.33 -15.72 6.82
C LEU A 862 -24.97 -16.33 7.20
N LYS A 863 -24.22 -15.69 8.11
CA LYS A 863 -22.96 -16.24 8.62
C LYS A 863 -23.16 -17.56 9.34
N GLN A 864 -24.10 -17.61 10.28
CA GLN A 864 -24.44 -18.84 11.01
C GLN A 864 -24.86 -19.97 10.05
N GLN A 865 -25.71 -19.65 9.07
CA GLN A 865 -26.11 -20.65 8.09
C GLN A 865 -24.94 -21.13 7.21
N TRP A 866 -24.00 -20.24 6.88
CA TRP A 866 -22.81 -20.62 6.13
C TRP A 866 -21.86 -21.51 6.93
N GLU A 867 -21.72 -21.26 8.24
CA GLU A 867 -20.95 -22.13 9.13
C GLU A 867 -21.50 -23.55 9.12
N GLU A 868 -22.82 -23.73 9.15
CA GLU A 868 -23.47 -25.04 9.01
C GLU A 868 -23.16 -25.70 7.65
N VAL A 869 -23.30 -24.95 6.55
CA VAL A 869 -22.98 -25.44 5.19
C VAL A 869 -21.52 -25.89 5.11
N SER A 870 -20.59 -25.04 5.54
CA SER A 870 -19.15 -25.33 5.48
C SER A 870 -18.77 -26.53 6.37
N ALA A 871 -19.40 -26.67 7.54
CA ALA A 871 -19.24 -27.83 8.41
C ALA A 871 -19.75 -29.12 7.74
N ARG A 872 -20.92 -29.07 7.08
CA ARG A 872 -21.46 -30.23 6.33
C ARG A 872 -20.58 -30.64 5.16
N PHE A 873 -20.01 -29.68 4.43
CA PHE A 873 -19.02 -29.96 3.38
C PHE A 873 -17.84 -30.80 3.91
N ARG A 874 -17.35 -30.52 5.13
CA ARG A 874 -16.26 -31.27 5.79
C ARG A 874 -16.64 -32.69 6.24
N TYR A 875 -17.93 -32.97 6.37
CA TYR A 875 -18.43 -34.32 6.62
C TYR A 875 -18.58 -35.13 5.32
N VAL A 876 -18.95 -34.48 4.22
CA VAL A 876 -19.22 -35.15 2.93
C VAL A 876 -17.94 -35.40 2.12
N PHE A 877 -17.07 -34.39 1.98
CA PHE A 877 -15.93 -34.47 1.05
C PHE A 877 -14.60 -34.66 1.77
N ALA A 878 -13.69 -35.41 1.15
CA ALA A 878 -12.32 -35.58 1.61
C ALA A 878 -11.52 -34.27 1.48
N ASP A 879 -11.77 -33.52 0.39
CA ASP A 879 -11.26 -32.17 0.17
C ASP A 879 -12.46 -31.21 -0.06
N PRO A 880 -12.97 -30.59 1.01
CA PRO A 880 -14.15 -29.72 0.97
C PRO A 880 -13.95 -28.47 0.11
N GLU A 881 -12.76 -27.88 0.13
CA GLU A 881 -12.48 -26.67 -0.65
C GLU A 881 -12.42 -26.98 -2.15
N THR A 882 -11.78 -28.09 -2.53
CA THR A 882 -11.74 -28.50 -3.95
C THR A 882 -13.12 -28.88 -4.45
N ALA A 883 -13.91 -29.61 -3.65
CA ALA A 883 -15.29 -29.94 -3.97
C ALA A 883 -16.16 -28.68 -4.13
N PHE A 884 -16.03 -27.72 -3.23
CA PHE A 884 -16.73 -26.43 -3.31
C PHE A 884 -16.35 -25.66 -4.59
N ARG A 885 -15.06 -25.60 -4.93
CA ARG A 885 -14.60 -24.98 -6.19
C ARG A 885 -15.15 -25.71 -7.42
N ALA A 886 -15.23 -27.03 -7.39
CA ALA A 886 -15.79 -27.83 -8.48
C ALA A 886 -17.30 -27.62 -8.70
N MET A 887 -18.05 -27.25 -7.66
CA MET A 887 -19.46 -26.85 -7.79
C MET A 887 -19.65 -25.51 -8.51
N ASN A 888 -18.58 -24.75 -8.74
CA ASN A 888 -18.63 -23.44 -9.40
C ASN A 888 -19.66 -22.52 -8.71
N PHE A 889 -19.49 -22.32 -7.40
CA PHE A 889 -20.51 -21.73 -6.55
C PHE A 889 -20.85 -20.27 -6.94
N ASP A 890 -19.97 -19.57 -7.64
CA ASP A 890 -20.27 -18.28 -8.27
C ASP A 890 -21.39 -18.38 -9.31
N THR A 891 -21.45 -19.46 -10.09
CA THR A 891 -22.57 -19.72 -10.99
C THR A 891 -23.84 -20.14 -10.25
N VAL A 892 -23.71 -20.89 -9.16
CA VAL A 892 -24.83 -21.24 -8.27
C VAL A 892 -25.46 -19.99 -7.65
N LEU A 893 -24.66 -19.01 -7.28
CA LEU A 893 -25.14 -17.74 -6.73
C LEU A 893 -25.76 -16.82 -7.79
N ALA A 894 -25.30 -16.91 -9.04
CA ALA A 894 -25.71 -16.01 -10.10
C ALA A 894 -26.95 -16.47 -10.88
N ASP A 895 -27.18 -17.79 -10.98
CA ASP A 895 -28.22 -18.36 -11.83
C ASP A 895 -29.01 -19.47 -11.12
N LYS A 896 -30.35 -19.33 -11.11
CA LYS A 896 -31.25 -20.25 -10.38
C LYS A 896 -31.28 -21.64 -10.99
N ASP A 897 -31.16 -21.76 -12.31
CA ASP A 897 -31.19 -23.06 -12.98
C ASP A 897 -29.86 -23.80 -12.79
N SER A 898 -28.73 -23.08 -12.86
CA SER A 898 -27.41 -23.61 -12.48
C SER A 898 -27.39 -24.06 -11.02
N ALA A 899 -28.03 -23.31 -10.11
CA ALA A 899 -28.16 -23.71 -8.71
C ALA A 899 -28.94 -25.03 -8.56
N ARG A 900 -30.09 -25.16 -9.25
CA ARG A 900 -30.88 -26.40 -9.24
C ARG A 900 -30.09 -27.58 -9.80
N GLN A 901 -29.38 -27.40 -10.92
CA GLN A 901 -28.56 -28.45 -11.52
C GLN A 901 -27.41 -28.87 -10.60
N ALA A 902 -26.71 -27.92 -9.97
CA ALA A 902 -25.64 -28.21 -9.03
C ALA A 902 -26.14 -28.96 -7.80
N LEU A 903 -27.30 -28.59 -7.25
CA LEU A 903 -27.93 -29.27 -6.10
C LEU A 903 -28.44 -30.66 -6.46
N GLN A 904 -28.99 -30.85 -7.66
CA GLN A 904 -29.38 -32.17 -8.17
C GLN A 904 -28.16 -33.07 -8.38
N LYS A 905 -27.08 -32.53 -8.97
CA LYS A 905 -25.83 -33.24 -9.16
C LYS A 905 -25.17 -33.63 -7.84
N LEU A 906 -25.26 -32.78 -6.81
CA LEU A 906 -24.78 -33.09 -5.47
C LEU A 906 -25.49 -34.29 -4.86
N GLU A 907 -26.79 -34.45 -5.11
CA GLU A 907 -27.55 -35.58 -4.58
C GLU A 907 -27.39 -36.85 -5.42
N ALA A 908 -27.41 -36.73 -6.76
CA ALA A 908 -27.37 -37.86 -7.67
C ALA A 908 -25.96 -38.46 -7.84
N GLU A 909 -24.94 -37.61 -7.98
CA GLU A 909 -23.56 -38.00 -8.24
C GLU A 909 -22.56 -37.15 -7.44
N PRO A 910 -22.58 -37.20 -6.09
CA PRO A 910 -21.69 -36.38 -5.26
C PRO A 910 -20.20 -36.62 -5.56
N THR A 911 -19.82 -37.83 -5.97
CA THR A 911 -18.44 -38.17 -6.38
C THR A 911 -17.94 -37.40 -7.61
N SER A 912 -18.85 -36.91 -8.46
CA SER A 912 -18.51 -36.09 -9.63
C SER A 912 -18.13 -34.64 -9.26
N ILE A 913 -18.50 -34.21 -8.04
CA ILE A 913 -18.15 -32.90 -7.47
C ILE A 913 -16.82 -33.00 -6.72
N GLY A 914 -16.61 -34.08 -5.98
CA GLY A 914 -15.36 -34.32 -5.27
C GLY A 914 -15.33 -35.70 -4.64
N ALA A 915 -14.12 -36.18 -4.31
CA ALA A 915 -13.95 -37.44 -3.59
C ALA A 915 -14.66 -37.35 -2.23
N LEU A 916 -15.59 -38.28 -1.97
CA LEU A 916 -16.24 -38.35 -0.66
C LEU A 916 -15.25 -38.82 0.40
N LYS A 917 -15.48 -38.38 1.63
CA LYS A 917 -14.66 -38.75 2.78
C LYS A 917 -14.77 -40.25 3.05
N GLY A 918 -13.65 -40.89 3.36
CA GLY A 918 -13.59 -42.35 3.58
C GLY A 918 -13.48 -43.18 2.29
N LYS A 919 -13.33 -44.50 2.42
CA LYS A 919 -13.10 -45.44 1.31
C LYS A 919 -14.11 -46.59 1.35
N THR A 920 -14.50 -47.10 0.18
CA THR A 920 -15.25 -48.35 0.02
C THR A 920 -14.32 -49.44 -0.53
N GLY A 921 -14.51 -50.70 -0.10
CA GLY A 921 -13.77 -51.85 -0.61
C GLY A 921 -13.36 -52.86 0.45
N ILE A 922 -12.98 -54.06 0.00
CA ILE A 922 -12.63 -55.21 0.86
C ILE A 922 -11.42 -54.89 1.76
N LEU A 923 -10.48 -54.07 1.26
CA LEU A 923 -9.28 -53.62 1.98
C LEU A 923 -9.46 -52.33 2.79
N ALA A 924 -10.64 -51.70 2.80
CA ALA A 924 -10.87 -50.46 3.55
C ALA A 924 -11.05 -50.73 5.05
N SER A 925 -10.44 -49.90 5.90
CA SER A 925 -10.52 -50.03 7.37
C SER A 925 -11.94 -49.76 7.89
N LYS A 926 -12.26 -50.22 9.11
CA LYS A 926 -13.57 -49.96 9.75
C LYS A 926 -13.83 -48.45 9.90
N VAL A 927 -12.78 -47.67 10.17
CA VAL A 927 -12.85 -46.20 10.27
C VAL A 927 -13.13 -45.57 8.90
N ASP A 928 -12.48 -46.03 7.84
CA ASP A 928 -12.71 -45.52 6.49
C ASP A 928 -14.12 -45.81 5.98
N ARG A 929 -14.66 -47.00 6.28
CA ARG A 929 -16.04 -47.37 5.92
C ARG A 929 -17.07 -46.56 6.71
N GLU A 930 -16.81 -46.30 7.99
CA GLU A 930 -17.70 -45.46 8.80
C GLU A 930 -17.66 -44.00 8.36
N ALA A 931 -16.47 -43.44 8.08
CA ALA A 931 -16.34 -42.10 7.51
C ALA A 931 -17.08 -41.97 6.18
N ARG A 932 -17.06 -43.02 5.35
CA ARG A 932 -17.79 -43.09 4.09
C ARG A 932 -19.31 -43.13 4.30
N ARG A 933 -19.79 -43.94 5.23
CA ARG A 933 -21.22 -43.98 5.60
C ARG A 933 -21.71 -42.62 6.11
N ILE A 934 -20.92 -41.96 6.97
CA ILE A 934 -21.21 -40.61 7.46
C ILE A 934 -21.27 -39.64 6.28
N ALA A 935 -20.32 -39.69 5.35
CA ALA A 935 -20.31 -38.82 4.18
C ALA A 935 -21.59 -38.98 3.35
N GLU A 936 -21.98 -40.21 3.02
CA GLU A 936 -23.16 -40.53 2.22
C GLU A 936 -24.47 -40.08 2.90
N LEU A 937 -24.59 -40.28 4.22
CA LEU A 937 -25.75 -39.80 5.00
C LEU A 937 -25.86 -38.27 5.02
N ASN A 938 -24.72 -37.57 4.98
CA ASN A 938 -24.68 -36.11 5.06
C ASN A 938 -24.91 -35.41 3.71
N VAL A 939 -24.90 -36.11 2.57
CA VAL A 939 -25.12 -35.51 1.24
C VAL A 939 -26.47 -34.79 1.16
N ARG A 940 -27.56 -35.44 1.60
CA ARG A 940 -28.91 -34.85 1.59
C ARG A 940 -29.04 -33.68 2.56
N ALA A 941 -28.39 -33.78 3.73
CA ALA A 941 -28.34 -32.68 4.69
C ALA A 941 -27.62 -31.46 4.10
N LEU A 942 -26.46 -31.68 3.45
CA LEU A 942 -25.72 -30.62 2.78
C LEU A 942 -26.55 -29.92 1.69
N LYS A 943 -27.28 -30.68 0.87
CA LYS A 943 -28.20 -30.10 -0.12
C LYS A 943 -29.24 -29.18 0.54
N ARG A 944 -29.90 -29.65 1.61
CA ARG A 944 -30.92 -28.87 2.33
C ARG A 944 -30.34 -27.58 2.91
N ASP A 945 -29.18 -27.68 3.55
CA ASP A 945 -28.54 -26.53 4.20
C ASP A 945 -28.09 -25.50 3.14
N LEU A 946 -27.63 -25.97 1.96
CA LEU A 946 -27.36 -25.11 0.80
C LEU A 946 -28.62 -24.45 0.22
N GLU A 947 -29.72 -25.18 0.06
CA GLU A 947 -31.00 -24.62 -0.38
C GLU A 947 -31.51 -23.56 0.58
N GLN A 948 -31.40 -23.82 1.89
CA GLN A 948 -31.76 -22.87 2.94
C GLN A 948 -30.90 -21.61 2.86
N TYR A 949 -29.57 -21.77 2.72
CA TYR A 949 -28.66 -20.65 2.55
C TYR A 949 -29.01 -19.80 1.31
N LEU A 950 -29.24 -20.43 0.15
CA LEU A 950 -29.59 -19.72 -1.09
C LEU A 950 -30.90 -18.94 -0.95
N ARG A 951 -31.93 -19.54 -0.32
CA ARG A 951 -33.21 -18.86 -0.05
C ARG A 951 -33.03 -17.68 0.91
N MET A 952 -32.33 -17.87 2.03
CA MET A 952 -32.08 -16.80 3.01
C MET A 952 -31.33 -15.64 2.37
N ARG A 953 -30.30 -15.96 1.57
CA ARG A 953 -29.48 -14.96 0.88
C ARG A 953 -30.28 -14.20 -0.17
N GLU A 954 -31.15 -14.86 -0.93
CA GLU A 954 -32.03 -14.19 -1.90
C GLU A 954 -32.97 -13.19 -1.21
N THR A 955 -33.66 -13.63 -0.14
CA THR A 955 -34.57 -12.78 0.63
C THR A 955 -33.84 -11.59 1.25
N ALA A 956 -32.68 -11.82 1.87
CA ALA A 956 -31.86 -10.76 2.44
C ALA A 956 -31.37 -9.79 1.36
N SER A 957 -30.94 -10.30 0.20
CA SER A 957 -30.47 -9.46 -0.91
C SER A 957 -31.58 -8.55 -1.44
N GLN A 958 -32.79 -9.08 -1.65
CA GLN A 958 -33.93 -8.30 -2.11
C GLN A 958 -34.31 -7.22 -1.09
N ARG A 959 -34.40 -7.57 0.20
CA ARG A 959 -34.69 -6.61 1.28
C ARG A 959 -33.64 -5.51 1.33
N LEU A 960 -32.36 -5.87 1.41
CA LEU A 960 -31.26 -4.92 1.51
C LEU A 960 -31.13 -4.04 0.27
N GLN A 961 -31.41 -4.58 -0.92
CA GLN A 961 -31.43 -3.81 -2.17
C GLN A 961 -32.57 -2.81 -2.18
N ALA A 962 -33.79 -3.22 -1.79
CA ALA A 962 -34.92 -2.31 -1.68
C ALA A 962 -34.65 -1.21 -0.64
N ASP A 963 -34.11 -1.57 0.52
CA ASP A 963 -33.75 -0.63 1.59
C ASP A 963 -32.68 0.37 1.12
N GLU A 964 -31.64 -0.10 0.43
CA GLU A 964 -30.57 0.74 -0.09
C GLU A 964 -31.08 1.66 -1.21
N GLN A 965 -31.88 1.16 -2.14
CA GLN A 965 -32.47 1.98 -3.20
C GLN A 965 -33.40 3.05 -2.62
N ALA A 966 -34.28 2.68 -1.67
CA ALA A 966 -35.16 3.61 -0.99
C ALA A 966 -34.39 4.62 -0.15
N LEU A 967 -33.27 4.23 0.48
CA LEU A 967 -32.38 5.15 1.18
C LEU A 967 -31.75 6.15 0.21
N ARG A 968 -31.14 5.67 -0.88
CA ARG A 968 -30.48 6.51 -1.89
C ARG A 968 -31.45 7.50 -2.53
N GLN A 969 -32.66 7.04 -2.85
CA GLN A 969 -33.72 7.89 -3.38
C GLN A 969 -34.08 9.01 -2.38
N ARG A 970 -34.32 8.67 -1.10
CA ARG A 970 -34.65 9.66 -0.07
C ARG A 970 -33.54 10.68 0.14
N VAL A 971 -32.29 10.24 0.28
CA VAL A 971 -31.17 11.18 0.54
C VAL A 971 -30.78 12.01 -0.69
N SER A 972 -31.20 11.59 -1.90
CA SER A 972 -30.98 12.34 -3.15
C SER A 972 -31.90 13.55 -3.33
N ILE A 973 -32.95 13.68 -2.51
CA ILE A 973 -33.92 14.77 -2.57
C ILE A 973 -33.25 16.06 -2.10
N ASP A 974 -33.30 17.09 -2.94
CA ASP A 974 -32.86 18.44 -2.58
C ASP A 974 -33.90 19.09 -1.64
N ILE A 975 -33.44 19.73 -0.57
CA ILE A 975 -34.31 20.62 0.22
C ILE A 975 -34.26 22.00 -0.43
N PRO A 976 -35.39 22.52 -0.95
CA PRO A 976 -35.39 23.75 -1.72
C PRO A 976 -34.99 24.94 -0.85
N ALA A 977 -34.39 25.95 -1.48
CA ALA A 977 -34.23 27.26 -0.83
C ALA A 977 -35.59 27.91 -0.62
N LEU A 978 -35.73 28.59 0.51
CA LEU A 978 -36.90 29.39 0.83
C LEU A 978 -36.62 30.86 0.49
N SER A 979 -37.65 31.56 0.04
CA SER A 979 -37.64 33.01 -0.15
C SER A 979 -37.41 33.71 1.19
N PRO A 980 -36.83 34.94 1.18
CA PRO A 980 -36.68 35.74 2.39
C PRO A 980 -38.00 35.93 3.15
N ALA A 981 -39.12 36.03 2.44
CA ALA A 981 -40.45 36.14 3.04
C ALA A 981 -40.86 34.85 3.79
N ALA A 982 -40.63 33.67 3.21
CA ALA A 982 -40.90 32.39 3.85
C ALA A 982 -40.00 32.13 5.07
N CYS A 983 -38.72 32.52 5.01
CA CYS A 983 -37.81 32.43 6.15
C CYS A 983 -38.28 33.27 7.34
N VAL A 984 -38.66 34.54 7.11
CA VAL A 984 -39.16 35.43 8.17
C VAL A 984 -40.44 34.87 8.82
N VAL A 985 -41.32 34.26 8.01
CA VAL A 985 -42.51 33.59 8.52
C VAL A 985 -42.15 32.43 9.45
N LEU A 986 -41.26 31.53 9.02
CA LEU A 986 -40.84 30.39 9.85
C LEU A 986 -40.11 30.83 11.13
N GLU A 987 -39.30 31.89 11.09
CA GLU A 987 -38.65 32.45 12.28
C GLU A 987 -39.66 33.01 13.28
N ARG A 988 -40.64 33.78 12.82
CA ARG A 988 -41.71 34.30 13.70
C ARG A 988 -42.53 33.20 14.32
N VAL A 989 -42.83 32.15 13.56
CA VAL A 989 -43.55 30.99 14.08
C VAL A 989 -42.71 30.28 15.12
N ARG A 990 -41.42 30.02 14.87
CA ARG A 990 -40.46 29.45 15.84
C ARG A 990 -40.48 30.23 17.16
N ASP A 991 -40.31 31.54 17.09
CA ASP A 991 -40.28 32.40 18.27
C ASP A 991 -41.62 32.41 19.04
N ALA A 992 -42.73 32.19 18.34
CA ALA A 992 -44.05 32.03 18.96
C ALA A 992 -44.27 30.65 19.59
N ILE A 993 -43.68 29.58 19.02
CA ILE A 993 -43.63 28.25 19.65
C ILE A 993 -42.87 28.35 20.97
N ASP A 994 -41.72 29.04 20.99
CA ASP A 994 -40.88 29.21 22.17
C ASP A 994 -41.58 30.06 23.26
N ARG A 995 -42.47 30.98 22.86
CA ARG A 995 -43.32 31.79 23.76
C ARG A 995 -44.66 31.14 24.12
N ASN A 996 -44.93 29.93 23.62
CA ASN A 996 -46.19 29.19 23.83
C ASN A 996 -47.47 29.94 23.36
N ASP A 997 -47.35 30.76 22.30
CA ASP A 997 -48.43 31.60 21.73
C ASP A 997 -48.60 31.33 20.21
N LEU A 998 -48.73 30.03 19.87
CA LEU A 998 -48.83 29.54 18.50
C LEU A 998 -50.04 30.09 17.70
N PRO A 999 -51.25 30.24 18.28
CA PRO A 999 -52.44 30.66 17.53
C PRO A 999 -52.34 32.07 16.93
N ALA A 1000 -51.70 33.01 17.64
CA ALA A 1000 -51.53 34.39 17.17
C ALA A 1000 -50.51 34.50 16.02
N ALA A 1001 -49.49 33.64 16.00
CA ALA A 1001 -48.46 33.63 14.96
C ALA A 1001 -48.92 32.98 13.64
N LEU A 1002 -49.79 31.97 13.70
CA LEU A 1002 -50.36 31.32 12.51
C LEU A 1002 -51.31 32.23 11.72
N GLY A 1003 -52.03 33.13 12.39
CA GLY A 1003 -52.96 34.08 11.76
C GLY A 1003 -52.29 35.08 10.80
N TYR A 1004 -51.03 35.45 11.06
CA TYR A 1004 -50.25 36.36 10.20
C TYR A 1004 -49.39 35.61 9.18
N ALA A 1005 -48.79 34.47 9.57
CA ALA A 1005 -47.93 33.62 8.75
C ALA A 1005 -48.60 33.04 7.49
N LEU A 1006 -49.92 32.83 7.53
CA LEU A 1006 -50.70 32.16 6.48
C LEU A 1006 -51.54 33.12 5.60
N SER A 1007 -51.36 34.44 5.76
CA SER A 1007 -52.10 35.46 5.01
C SER A 1007 -51.65 35.62 3.55
N ASN A 1008 -50.42 35.21 3.22
CA ASN A 1008 -49.89 35.19 1.85
C ASN A 1008 -49.93 33.77 1.26
N ARG A 1009 -50.76 33.58 0.22
CA ARG A 1009 -50.97 32.30 -0.46
C ARG A 1009 -49.69 31.75 -1.12
N GLU A 1010 -48.82 32.60 -1.64
CA GLU A 1010 -47.58 32.18 -2.30
C GLU A 1010 -46.55 31.67 -1.28
N THR A 1011 -46.37 32.40 -0.18
CA THR A 1011 -45.49 31.99 0.93
C THR A 1011 -45.95 30.70 1.59
N LYS A 1012 -47.27 30.50 1.72
CA LYS A 1012 -47.84 29.23 2.21
C LYS A 1012 -47.49 28.05 1.30
N LEU A 1013 -47.72 28.19 -0.01
CA LEU A 1013 -47.42 27.14 -0.98
C LEU A 1013 -45.92 26.78 -1.01
N GLU A 1014 -45.06 27.78 -0.81
CA GLU A 1014 -43.62 27.60 -0.72
C GLU A 1014 -43.21 26.80 0.54
N ILE A 1015 -43.76 27.17 1.71
CA ILE A 1015 -43.54 26.45 2.98
C ILE A 1015 -44.08 25.01 2.90
N ASP A 1016 -45.23 24.80 2.27
CA ASP A 1016 -45.81 23.47 2.06
C ASP A 1016 -44.92 22.60 1.14
N GLY A 1017 -44.40 23.17 0.05
CA GLY A 1017 -43.46 22.50 -0.85
C GLY A 1017 -42.13 22.16 -0.18
N PHE A 1018 -41.61 23.08 0.63
CA PHE A 1018 -40.43 22.86 1.46
C PHE A 1018 -40.64 21.74 2.49
N ASN A 1019 -41.76 21.77 3.22
CA ASN A 1019 -42.08 20.77 4.21
C ASN A 1019 -42.32 19.37 3.60
N LYS A 1020 -42.88 19.32 2.38
CA LYS A 1020 -42.98 18.08 1.60
C LYS A 1020 -41.59 17.50 1.31
N ALA A 1021 -40.65 18.31 0.80
CA ALA A 1021 -39.27 17.86 0.54
C ALA A 1021 -38.55 17.39 1.82
N VAL A 1022 -38.74 18.10 2.95
CA VAL A 1022 -38.20 17.70 4.27
C VAL A 1022 -38.78 16.36 4.72
N THR A 1023 -40.09 16.17 4.54
CA THR A 1023 -40.80 14.93 4.90
C THR A 1023 -40.35 13.75 4.05
N GLU A 1024 -40.23 13.93 2.73
CA GLU A 1024 -39.78 12.88 1.82
C GLU A 1024 -38.32 12.48 2.07
N ARG A 1025 -37.45 13.43 2.43
CA ARG A 1025 -36.03 13.17 2.71
C ARG A 1025 -35.76 12.55 4.08
N PHE A 1026 -36.36 13.11 5.14
CA PHE A 1026 -36.01 12.78 6.53
C PHE A 1026 -37.10 12.00 7.28
N GLY A 1027 -38.31 11.88 6.72
CA GLY A 1027 -39.46 11.26 7.38
C GLY A 1027 -40.32 12.25 8.16
N GLU A 1028 -41.60 11.92 8.27
CA GLU A 1028 -42.68 12.83 8.66
C GLU A 1028 -42.65 13.36 10.11
N ARG A 1029 -42.00 12.67 11.04
CA ARG A 1029 -41.92 13.06 12.47
C ARG A 1029 -40.50 13.04 13.03
N THR A 1030 -39.50 12.88 12.17
CA THR A 1030 -38.11 12.63 12.60
C THR A 1030 -37.52 13.82 13.35
N LEU A 1031 -37.79 15.06 12.90
CA LEU A 1031 -37.29 16.28 13.54
C LEU A 1031 -38.14 16.73 14.74
N LEU A 1032 -39.26 16.06 15.05
CA LEU A 1032 -40.12 16.37 16.20
C LEU A 1032 -39.68 15.67 17.49
N THR A 1033 -38.75 14.73 17.40
CA THR A 1033 -38.24 13.99 18.57
C THR A 1033 -37.41 14.88 19.50
N ASN A 1034 -37.30 14.49 20.78
CA ASN A 1034 -36.43 15.18 21.75
C ASN A 1034 -34.95 15.15 21.34
N ALA A 1035 -34.51 14.08 20.67
CA ALA A 1035 -33.16 13.95 20.14
C ALA A 1035 -32.85 14.90 18.98
N ALA A 1036 -33.86 15.51 18.35
CA ALA A 1036 -33.70 16.46 17.24
C ALA A 1036 -33.65 17.94 17.68
N ARG A 1037 -33.65 18.23 19.00
CA ARG A 1037 -33.70 19.62 19.52
C ARG A 1037 -32.47 20.43 19.15
N GLN A 1038 -31.32 19.79 19.03
CA GLN A 1038 -30.07 20.40 18.59
C GLN A 1038 -29.54 19.64 17.36
N PRO A 1039 -28.82 20.32 16.44
CA PRO A 1039 -28.16 19.66 15.31
C PRO A 1039 -26.88 18.94 15.75
N SER A 1040 -27.00 18.05 16.75
CA SER A 1040 -25.89 17.30 17.36
C SER A 1040 -26.39 16.00 17.99
N GLY A 1041 -25.51 15.01 18.11
CA GLY A 1041 -25.82 13.71 18.71
C GLY A 1041 -26.27 12.66 17.70
N THR A 1042 -26.68 11.49 18.20
CA THR A 1042 -26.84 10.26 17.41
C THR A 1042 -27.82 10.38 16.24
N LEU A 1043 -28.88 11.18 16.37
CA LEU A 1043 -29.85 11.41 15.30
C LEU A 1043 -29.28 12.30 14.19
N PHE A 1044 -28.57 13.38 14.55
CA PHE A 1044 -27.90 14.26 13.59
C PHE A 1044 -26.77 13.51 12.86
N ASP A 1045 -25.98 12.72 13.58
CA ASP A 1045 -24.92 11.90 12.99
C ASP A 1045 -25.47 10.88 12.00
N LYS A 1046 -26.63 10.28 12.32
CA LYS A 1046 -27.32 9.33 11.44
C LYS A 1046 -27.86 10.01 10.17
N LEU A 1047 -28.48 11.18 10.30
CA LEU A 1047 -29.07 11.91 9.16
C LEU A 1047 -28.04 12.64 8.30
N SER A 1048 -26.88 12.98 8.87
CA SER A 1048 -25.75 13.59 8.15
C SER A 1048 -24.75 12.56 7.60
N ASN A 1049 -24.99 11.26 7.82
CA ASN A 1049 -24.11 10.21 7.35
C ASN A 1049 -24.01 10.20 5.81
N GLY A 1050 -22.80 10.15 5.27
CA GLY A 1050 -22.54 10.23 3.82
C GLY A 1050 -22.54 11.64 3.22
N MET A 1051 -22.83 12.69 3.99
CA MET A 1051 -22.74 14.09 3.53
C MET A 1051 -21.31 14.63 3.58
N GLN A 1052 -20.94 15.46 2.60
CA GLN A 1052 -19.69 16.23 2.62
C GLN A 1052 -19.70 17.25 3.77
N PRO A 1053 -18.54 17.65 4.32
CA PRO A 1053 -18.48 18.62 5.43
C PRO A 1053 -19.27 19.91 5.17
N ALA A 1054 -19.24 20.44 3.95
CA ALA A 1054 -20.04 21.61 3.58
C ALA A 1054 -21.56 21.34 3.61
N GLN A 1055 -22.01 20.16 3.19
CA GLN A 1055 -23.41 19.76 3.25
C GLN A 1055 -23.87 19.51 4.69
N LYS A 1056 -22.96 19.06 5.58
CA LYS A 1056 -23.23 18.91 7.01
C LYS A 1056 -23.45 20.25 7.69
N GLU A 1057 -22.66 21.26 7.34
CA GLU A 1057 -22.88 22.64 7.84
C GLU A 1057 -24.16 23.24 7.27
N GLN A 1058 -24.45 23.07 5.97
CA GLN A 1058 -25.75 23.45 5.40
C GLN A 1058 -26.93 22.79 6.10
N LEU A 1059 -26.82 21.48 6.42
CA LEU A 1059 -27.83 20.76 7.19
C LEU A 1059 -27.99 21.33 8.60
N LYS A 1060 -26.89 21.72 9.25
CA LYS A 1060 -26.86 22.31 10.60
C LYS A 1060 -27.52 23.69 10.61
N GLU A 1061 -27.23 24.53 9.62
CA GLU A 1061 -27.85 25.85 9.43
C GLU A 1061 -29.34 25.72 9.10
N ALA A 1062 -29.72 24.79 8.24
CA ALA A 1062 -31.10 24.50 7.87
C ALA A 1062 -31.92 23.84 9.01
N TRP A 1063 -31.26 23.30 10.04
CA TRP A 1063 -31.89 22.44 11.04
C TRP A 1063 -33.04 23.09 11.81
N PRO A 1064 -32.93 24.32 12.33
CA PRO A 1064 -34.01 24.96 13.07
C PRO A 1064 -35.22 25.22 12.16
N VAL A 1065 -34.97 25.65 10.92
CA VAL A 1065 -36.00 25.98 9.92
C VAL A 1065 -36.78 24.73 9.51
N MET A 1066 -36.09 23.62 9.22
CA MET A 1066 -36.73 22.33 8.91
C MET A 1066 -37.58 21.79 10.07
N ARG A 1067 -37.11 21.97 11.31
CA ARG A 1067 -37.84 21.56 12.52
C ARG A 1067 -39.11 22.38 12.70
N THR A 1068 -39.04 23.69 12.54
CA THR A 1068 -40.21 24.56 12.64
C THR A 1068 -41.25 24.26 11.56
N ALA A 1069 -40.81 23.97 10.32
CA ALA A 1069 -41.71 23.54 9.24
C ALA A 1069 -42.47 22.24 9.60
N GLN A 1070 -41.82 21.24 10.17
CA GLN A 1070 -42.49 20.01 10.64
C GLN A 1070 -43.44 20.27 11.82
N GLN A 1071 -43.11 21.20 12.73
CA GLN A 1071 -43.98 21.57 13.86
C GLN A 1071 -45.28 22.24 13.40
N ILE A 1072 -45.19 23.15 12.42
CA ILE A 1072 -46.36 23.79 11.79
C ILE A 1072 -47.25 22.74 11.15
N ALA A 1073 -46.68 21.86 10.32
CA ALA A 1073 -47.45 20.83 9.64
C ALA A 1073 -48.12 19.84 10.61
N ALA A 1074 -47.45 19.49 11.71
CA ALA A 1074 -48.05 18.66 12.76
C ALA A 1074 -49.20 19.38 13.48
N HIS A 1075 -49.07 20.70 13.72
CA HIS A 1075 -50.13 21.50 14.32
C HIS A 1075 -51.33 21.64 13.38
N GLU A 1076 -51.12 22.00 12.11
CA GLU A 1076 -52.20 22.13 11.11
C GLU A 1076 -53.00 20.83 10.95
N ARG A 1077 -52.32 19.68 10.94
CA ARG A 1077 -52.99 18.37 10.94
C ARG A 1077 -53.81 18.16 12.21
N THR A 1078 -53.27 18.50 13.38
CA THR A 1078 -53.99 18.38 14.65
C THR A 1078 -55.25 19.26 14.64
N THR A 1079 -55.15 20.49 14.14
CA THR A 1079 -56.29 21.40 13.98
C THR A 1079 -57.30 20.89 12.94
N GLN A 1080 -56.85 20.32 11.83
CA GLN A 1080 -57.73 19.69 10.84
C GLN A 1080 -58.44 18.45 11.40
N THR A 1081 -57.73 17.59 12.12
CA THR A 1081 -58.32 16.42 12.79
C THR A 1081 -59.33 16.86 13.86
N LEU A 1082 -59.03 17.92 14.63
CA LEU A 1082 -59.98 18.50 15.59
C LEU A 1082 -61.20 19.12 14.92
N LYS A 1083 -61.02 19.86 13.81
CA LYS A 1083 -62.13 20.40 13.00
C LYS A 1083 -62.97 19.29 12.38
N GLN A 1084 -62.37 18.24 11.83
CA GLN A 1084 -63.09 17.08 11.32
C GLN A 1084 -63.86 16.35 12.44
N ALA A 1085 -63.27 16.22 13.63
CA ALA A 1085 -63.93 15.65 14.80
C ALA A 1085 -65.07 16.54 15.33
N GLU A 1086 -64.93 17.87 15.22
CA GLU A 1086 -65.94 18.87 15.61
C GLU A 1086 -67.07 18.98 14.59
N GLU A 1087 -66.77 18.91 13.29
CA GLU A 1087 -67.74 18.75 12.19
C GLU A 1087 -68.50 17.44 12.33
N LEU A 1088 -67.82 16.31 12.61
CA LEU A 1088 -68.45 15.02 12.94
C LEU A 1088 -69.40 15.15 14.15
N ARG A 1089 -68.99 15.87 15.20
CA ARG A 1089 -69.84 16.18 16.37
C ARG A 1089 -71.03 17.09 16.05
N LEU A 1090 -70.87 18.07 15.15
CA LEU A 1090 -71.92 18.98 14.72
C LEU A 1090 -72.93 18.28 13.79
N THR A 1091 -72.47 17.40 12.90
CA THR A 1091 -73.36 16.51 12.11
C THR A 1091 -74.11 15.51 12.99
N GLN A 1092 -73.52 15.05 14.11
CA GLN A 1092 -74.23 14.25 15.12
C GLN A 1092 -75.25 15.07 15.93
N ARG A 1093 -75.05 16.38 16.11
CA ARG A 1093 -76.01 17.29 16.78
C ARG A 1093 -77.12 17.84 15.86
N GLN A 1094 -76.89 17.88 14.55
CA GLN A 1094 -77.86 18.36 13.54
C GLN A 1094 -78.70 17.23 12.91
N SER A 1095 -78.55 15.99 13.38
CA SER A 1095 -79.53 14.93 13.07
C SER A 1095 -80.82 15.22 13.86
N PRO A 1096 -81.97 15.52 13.22
CA PRO A 1096 -83.23 15.64 13.93
C PRO A 1096 -83.58 14.28 14.54
N VAL A 1097 -83.90 14.28 15.82
CA VAL A 1097 -84.79 13.26 16.38
C VAL A 1097 -86.11 13.39 15.61
N MET A 1098 -86.30 12.54 14.58
CA MET A 1098 -87.65 12.21 14.14
C MET A 1098 -88.33 11.48 15.30
N LYS A 1099 -89.19 12.20 16.03
CA LYS A 1099 -90.35 11.58 16.66
C LYS A 1099 -91.42 11.47 15.57
N GLN A 1100 -91.44 10.34 14.88
CA GLN A 1100 -92.62 9.52 14.57
C GLN A 1100 -92.16 8.21 13.96
#